data_AF-A0A7X6UIS0-F1
#
_entry.id   AF-A0A7X6UIS0-F1
#
_cell.length_a   1.000
_cell.length_b   1.000
_cell.length_c   1.000
_cell.angle_alpha   90.00
_cell.angle_beta   90.00
_cell.angle_gamma   90.00
#
_symmetry.space_group_name_H-M   'P 1'
#
loop_
_entity.id
_entity.type
_entity.pdbx_description
1 polymer ?
#
loop_
_entity_poly.entity_id
_entity_poly.type
_entity_poly.pdbx_seq_one_letter_code
_entity_poly.pdbx_strand_id
1 'polypeptide(L)'
;KDCNLSYADDKKFCKKCGKPLTTEYQIDPKDIAKKTVFEDRIKTDPLNVGLLQEYAQFLFNTQLFKETITVSLKILVLSENDRIANELLYKSYSKLNMLKEALEFGKQLLSENPTDILLLQELAQLSGKMGFFCKATEYYDQILELQPANVTAFLNKAHNFLKENQLEKAIEIFNHLYQEGQNDRITSIYAGINKALEGNFESSIELLNLILSDYVDSKQNDIDTCRGVLYLAYSLCRNSSKLHEIKKWAKAINYDILKQNYHPLDEQTAFFIAEYVINQSLHEIKRLNDRKILSNANSQISELTVTYLPKNFYSKNYDPKIAEIWYSIGLMQSELQLFDDAIQSFKKASDLVPNEKKYKEKYSEHTKLLGRHIRKRKRKIGIIIAASVLGVIIIVFSIFTYKNIKEKDAFNLAKEVNSSSSYQVYLDNYPNGKFSSEALKLRTAARALDEMNAYDEARNVNTFSSYQAYMDKYPKGKYYSEALRLQGKAKELVEKNAFDEAKKKNTSRSYQLYMDKYPKGKYYSAAFRLKVKAETGGRFTDSRDGNVYEIIIIGNQIWMAKNLAYLPSVSPPTSESGSSPLYYVYNYHGTNVADAKATSNYQTYGVLYNWSAALSACPPGWHLPSDAEWTTLTDYLGGEDVAGGKMKEAGTSHWVSPNVGATNESGFTALPGGERYRSDAFEDIGALGYWWSSSEFLAGNADYRRLNNSNSKVYSNATIGNGFSVRCIRD
;
A
#
# COMPACT_ATOMS: atom_id res chain seq x y z
N LYS A 1 35.12 -9.86 -7.22
CA LYS A 1 34.63 -10.40 -8.52
C LYS A 1 33.58 -11.50 -8.35
N ASP A 2 33.59 -12.30 -7.26
CA ASP A 2 32.64 -13.43 -7.10
C ASP A 2 31.41 -13.18 -6.20
N CYS A 3 31.00 -11.94 -5.98
CA CYS A 3 29.75 -11.62 -5.28
C CYS A 3 29.05 -10.46 -5.99
N ASN A 4 28.13 -10.79 -6.90
CA ASN A 4 27.22 -9.84 -7.53
C ASN A 4 26.11 -9.44 -6.54
N LEU A 5 26.29 -8.37 -5.77
CA LEU A 5 25.20 -7.70 -5.06
C LEU A 5 25.36 -6.17 -5.11
N SER A 6 24.23 -5.50 -5.37
CA SER A 6 24.07 -4.05 -5.42
C SER A 6 24.08 -3.41 -4.03
N TYR A 7 24.45 -2.14 -3.99
CA TYR A 7 24.56 -1.32 -2.78
C TYR A 7 23.23 -1.24 -2.01
N ALA A 8 23.32 -1.57 -0.72
CA ALA A 8 22.46 -1.03 0.33
C ALA A 8 23.42 -0.59 1.44
N ASP A 9 23.41 0.70 1.75
CA ASP A 9 24.25 1.35 2.75
C ASP A 9 24.17 0.62 4.11
N ASP A 10 25.25 0.74 4.90
CA ASP A 10 25.37 0.42 6.33
C ASP A 10 26.04 -0.90 6.75
N LYS A 11 26.67 -1.69 5.87
CA LYS A 11 27.43 -2.88 6.33
C LYS A 11 28.94 -2.77 6.10
N LYS A 12 29.67 -2.69 7.22
CA LYS A 12 31.15 -2.76 7.27
C LYS A 12 31.73 -4.08 6.76
N PHE A 13 30.92 -5.14 6.59
CA PHE A 13 31.37 -6.49 6.21
C PHE A 13 30.38 -7.23 5.30
N CYS A 14 30.89 -8.07 4.40
CA CYS A 14 30.11 -8.96 3.53
C CYS A 14 29.38 -10.03 4.37
N LYS A 15 28.06 -10.16 4.22
CA LYS A 15 27.25 -11.16 4.96
C LYS A 15 27.61 -12.62 4.65
N LYS A 16 28.22 -12.90 3.50
CA LYS A 16 28.50 -14.28 3.05
C LYS A 16 29.87 -14.78 3.51
N CYS A 17 30.86 -13.89 3.66
CA CYS A 17 32.24 -14.27 4.00
C CYS A 17 32.85 -13.45 5.14
N GLY A 18 32.13 -12.49 5.72
CA GLY A 18 32.58 -11.69 6.86
C GLY A 18 33.71 -10.70 6.56
N LYS A 19 34.19 -10.57 5.32
CA LYS A 19 35.28 -9.66 4.96
C LYS A 19 34.83 -8.19 4.91
N PRO A 20 35.68 -7.23 5.31
CA PRO A 20 35.34 -5.81 5.20
C PRO A 20 35.14 -5.42 3.74
N LEU A 21 34.08 -4.67 3.46
CA LEU A 21 33.83 -4.11 2.13
C LEU A 21 34.62 -2.80 2.05
N THR A 22 35.77 -2.81 1.38
CA THR A 22 36.51 -1.60 1.04
C THR A 22 35.99 -1.07 -0.29
N THR A 23 35.29 0.06 -0.27
CA THR A 23 35.19 0.91 -1.46
C THR A 23 36.57 1.54 -1.67
N GLU A 24 37.45 0.85 -2.38
CA GLU A 24 38.64 1.50 -2.95
C GLU A 24 38.19 2.37 -4.12
N TYR A 25 37.88 3.63 -3.83
CA TYR A 25 37.98 4.66 -4.87
C TYR A 25 39.47 4.81 -5.17
N GLN A 26 39.92 4.33 -6.33
CA GLN A 26 41.28 4.62 -6.82
C GLN A 26 41.32 6.10 -7.23
N ILE A 27 41.56 6.98 -6.27
CA ILE A 27 41.83 8.40 -6.53
C ILE A 27 43.27 8.51 -7.02
N ASP A 28 43.50 9.18 -8.15
CA ASP A 28 44.85 9.40 -8.69
C ASP A 28 45.71 10.09 -7.61
N PRO A 29 46.96 9.65 -7.36
CA PRO A 29 47.87 10.32 -6.43
C PRO A 29 47.99 11.84 -6.65
N LYS A 30 47.85 12.33 -7.89
CA LYS A 30 47.81 13.75 -8.23
C LYS A 30 46.57 14.45 -7.68
N ASP A 31 45.42 13.78 -7.71
CA ASP A 31 44.16 14.30 -7.15
C ASP A 31 44.20 14.29 -5.61
N ILE A 32 44.86 13.30 -4.99
CA ILE A 32 45.12 13.31 -3.54
C ILE A 32 45.98 14.53 -3.18
N ALA A 33 47.08 14.75 -3.89
CA ALA A 33 47.93 15.92 -3.65
C ALA A 33 47.18 17.25 -3.84
N LYS A 34 46.36 17.34 -4.89
CA LYS A 34 45.53 18.52 -5.17
C LYS A 34 44.46 18.74 -4.08
N LYS A 35 43.85 17.66 -3.58
CA LYS A 35 42.92 17.70 -2.44
C LYS A 35 43.59 18.28 -1.19
N THR A 36 44.79 17.80 -0.84
CA THR A 36 45.57 18.32 0.31
C THR A 36 45.84 19.82 0.16
N VAL A 37 46.22 20.28 -1.04
CA VAL A 37 46.45 21.71 -1.30
C VAL A 37 45.19 22.54 -1.06
N PHE A 38 44.02 22.06 -1.48
CA PHE A 38 42.75 22.73 -1.18
C PHE A 38 42.46 22.75 0.33
N GLU A 39 42.63 21.62 1.02
CA GLU A 39 42.39 21.54 2.47
C GLU A 39 43.29 22.50 3.25
N ASP A 40 44.56 22.62 2.88
CA ASP A 40 45.49 23.55 3.53
C ASP A 40 45.13 25.01 3.25
N ARG A 41 44.74 25.36 2.02
CA ARG A 41 44.23 26.70 1.69
C ARG A 41 42.95 27.02 2.46
N ILE A 42 42.04 26.05 2.62
CA ILE A 42 40.79 26.22 3.38
C ILE A 42 41.08 26.37 4.89
N LYS A 43 42.12 25.71 5.43
CA LYS A 43 42.54 25.95 6.82
C LYS A 43 43.00 27.39 7.04
N THR A 44 43.69 27.98 6.06
CA THR A 44 44.17 29.37 6.14
C THR A 44 43.06 30.40 5.95
N ASP A 45 42.04 30.08 5.14
CA ASP A 45 40.91 30.98 4.87
C ASP A 45 39.59 30.19 4.78
N PRO A 46 39.01 29.81 5.95
CA PRO A 46 37.89 28.87 6.01
C PRO A 46 36.55 29.47 5.61
N LEU A 47 36.47 30.80 5.41
CA LEU A 47 35.26 31.54 5.06
C LEU A 47 35.24 31.97 3.58
N ASN A 48 36.27 31.64 2.81
CA ASN A 48 36.37 31.98 1.40
C ASN A 48 35.43 31.13 0.54
N VAL A 49 34.29 31.71 0.18
CA VAL A 49 33.26 31.03 -0.62
C VAL A 49 33.80 30.58 -1.98
N GLY A 50 34.58 31.41 -2.68
CA GLY A 50 35.16 31.06 -3.98
C GLY A 50 36.09 29.85 -3.91
N LEU A 51 36.95 29.80 -2.88
CA LEU A 51 37.82 28.64 -2.64
C LEU A 51 37.02 27.37 -2.30
N LEU A 52 35.95 27.50 -1.50
CA LEU A 52 35.08 26.38 -1.15
C LEU A 52 34.32 25.86 -2.39
N GLN A 53 33.86 26.75 -3.28
CA GLN A 53 33.23 26.37 -4.55
C GLN A 53 34.20 25.60 -5.45
N GLU A 54 35.42 26.11 -5.66
CA GLU A 54 36.46 25.41 -6.44
C GLU A 54 36.75 24.02 -5.87
N TYR A 55 36.82 23.91 -4.53
CA TYR A 55 37.07 22.66 -3.85
C TYR A 55 35.89 21.69 -3.99
N ALA A 56 34.65 22.15 -3.78
CA ALA A 56 33.45 21.34 -3.94
C ALA A 56 33.32 20.78 -5.37
N GLN A 57 33.61 21.60 -6.38
CA GLN A 57 33.62 21.19 -7.78
C GLN A 57 34.71 20.15 -8.06
N PHE A 58 35.91 20.33 -7.50
CA PHE A 58 36.99 19.33 -7.59
C PHE A 58 36.59 18.00 -6.94
N LEU A 59 36.00 18.03 -5.75
CA LEU A 59 35.49 16.83 -5.05
C LEU A 59 34.40 16.13 -5.88
N PHE A 60 33.51 16.90 -6.50
CA PHE A 60 32.45 16.33 -7.35
C PHE A 60 33.03 15.62 -8.58
N ASN A 61 33.97 16.27 -9.27
CA ASN A 61 34.62 15.73 -10.46
C ASN A 61 35.44 14.47 -10.16
N THR A 62 35.96 14.36 -8.94
CA THR A 62 36.66 13.15 -8.44
C THR A 62 35.71 12.11 -7.82
N GLN A 63 34.39 12.29 -7.98
CA GLN A 63 33.33 11.38 -7.51
C GLN A 63 33.24 11.25 -5.97
N LEU A 64 33.78 12.20 -5.22
CA LEU A 64 33.72 12.26 -3.76
C LEU A 64 32.42 12.93 -3.28
N PHE A 65 31.27 12.40 -3.69
CA PHE A 65 29.96 13.05 -3.53
C PHE A 65 29.58 13.39 -2.07
N LYS A 66 29.95 12.56 -1.09
CA LYS A 66 29.66 12.83 0.34
C LYS A 66 30.46 14.04 0.87
N GLU A 67 31.71 14.17 0.42
CA GLU A 67 32.55 15.30 0.77
C GLU A 67 32.09 16.56 0.03
N THR A 68 31.71 16.43 -1.25
CA THR A 68 31.05 17.52 -2.01
C THR A 68 29.85 18.05 -1.24
N ILE A 69 28.94 17.19 -0.76
CA ILE A 69 27.77 17.60 0.02
C ILE A 69 28.19 18.39 1.26
N THR A 70 29.20 17.91 2.00
CA THR A 70 29.67 18.58 3.22
C THR A 70 30.19 19.98 2.94
N VAL A 71 31.01 20.13 1.89
CA VAL A 71 31.58 21.43 1.50
C VAL A 71 30.49 22.34 0.92
N SER A 72 29.58 21.83 0.09
CA SER A 72 28.48 22.60 -0.49
C SER A 72 27.47 23.08 0.55
N LEU A 73 27.14 22.27 1.57
CA LEU A 73 26.33 22.74 2.70
C LEU A 73 27.05 23.84 3.49
N LYS A 74 28.38 23.75 3.65
CA LYS A 74 29.18 24.82 4.26
C LYS A 74 29.14 26.10 3.43
N ILE A 75 29.14 26.00 2.09
CA ILE A 75 28.96 27.16 1.20
C ILE A 75 27.59 27.80 1.47
N LEU A 76 26.51 27.02 1.54
CA LEU A 76 25.16 27.55 1.80
C LEU A 76 25.00 28.22 3.17
N VAL A 77 25.79 27.82 4.17
CA VAL A 77 25.86 28.51 5.47
C VAL A 77 26.51 29.90 5.36
N LEU A 78 27.47 30.07 4.44
CA LEU A 78 28.21 31.33 4.24
C LEU A 78 27.59 32.25 3.19
N SER A 79 26.95 31.66 2.18
CA SER A 79 26.32 32.32 1.05
C SER A 79 24.98 31.65 0.81
N GLU A 80 23.94 32.23 1.40
CA GLU A 80 22.57 31.73 1.25
C GLU A 80 22.15 31.76 -0.22
N ASN A 81 21.51 30.69 -0.69
CA ASN A 81 21.09 30.51 -2.09
C ASN A 81 22.25 30.53 -3.12
N ASP A 82 23.43 30.03 -2.76
CA ASP A 82 24.51 29.84 -3.71
C ASP A 82 24.15 28.79 -4.78
N ARG A 83 23.95 29.25 -6.03
CA ARG A 83 23.53 28.41 -7.15
C ARG A 83 24.48 27.25 -7.43
N ILE A 84 25.80 27.47 -7.35
CA ILE A 84 26.80 26.42 -7.61
C ILE A 84 26.72 25.34 -6.53
N ALA A 85 26.59 25.75 -5.27
CA ALA A 85 26.41 24.82 -4.16
C ALA A 85 25.10 24.02 -4.30
N ASN A 86 23.98 24.67 -4.63
CA ASN A 86 22.70 24.02 -4.89
C ASN A 86 22.79 23.00 -6.03
N GLU A 87 23.45 23.35 -7.13
CA GLU A 87 23.66 22.46 -8.29
C GLU A 87 24.50 21.24 -7.92
N LEU A 88 25.59 21.45 -7.17
CA LEU A 88 26.47 20.38 -6.69
C LEU A 88 25.75 19.47 -5.68
N LEU A 89 24.92 20.02 -4.79
CA LEU A 89 24.11 19.26 -3.84
C LEU A 89 23.08 18.41 -4.57
N TYR A 90 22.28 19.02 -5.45
CA TYR A 90 21.30 18.33 -6.29
C TYR A 90 21.93 17.14 -7.03
N LYS A 91 23.03 17.38 -7.75
CA LYS A 91 23.73 16.34 -8.50
C LYS A 91 24.32 15.26 -7.59
N SER A 92 24.93 15.64 -6.47
CA SER A 92 25.55 14.69 -5.52
C SER A 92 24.51 13.80 -4.85
N TYR A 93 23.41 14.37 -4.35
CA TYR A 93 22.29 13.61 -3.79
C TYR A 93 21.66 12.68 -4.83
N SER A 94 21.50 13.14 -6.07
CA SER A 94 21.02 12.32 -7.18
C SER A 94 21.93 11.12 -7.46
N LYS A 95 23.26 11.31 -7.45
CA LYS A 95 24.24 10.21 -7.63
C LYS A 95 24.25 9.22 -6.47
N LEU A 96 23.95 9.68 -5.26
CA LEU A 96 23.84 8.83 -4.06
C LEU A 96 22.45 8.20 -3.87
N ASN A 97 21.52 8.40 -4.82
CA ASN A 97 20.14 7.92 -4.73
C ASN A 97 19.38 8.44 -3.48
N MET A 98 19.77 9.61 -2.98
CA MET A 98 19.10 10.35 -1.91
C MET A 98 18.01 11.24 -2.53
N LEU A 99 16.91 10.59 -2.93
CA LEU A 99 15.90 11.17 -3.81
C LEU A 99 15.16 12.37 -3.20
N LYS A 100 14.96 12.41 -1.88
CA LYS A 100 14.22 13.50 -1.21
C LYS A 100 15.02 14.80 -1.23
N GLU A 101 16.27 14.71 -0.79
CA GLU A 101 17.21 15.83 -0.73
C GLU A 101 17.51 16.34 -2.14
N ALA A 102 17.69 15.43 -3.11
CA ALA A 102 17.80 15.81 -4.52
C ALA A 102 16.57 16.58 -5.00
N LEU A 103 15.36 16.15 -4.64
CA LEU A 103 14.13 16.84 -5.06
C LEU A 103 14.06 18.26 -4.47
N GLU A 104 14.46 18.46 -3.21
CA GLU A 104 14.46 19.76 -2.55
C GLU A 104 15.40 20.76 -3.23
N PHE A 105 16.68 20.40 -3.39
CA PHE A 105 17.65 21.28 -4.05
C PHE A 105 17.33 21.49 -5.53
N GLY A 106 16.80 20.47 -6.21
CA GLY A 106 16.35 20.61 -7.59
C GLY A 106 15.15 21.55 -7.75
N LYS A 107 14.20 21.57 -6.80
CA LYS A 107 13.10 22.57 -6.77
C LYS A 107 13.62 23.98 -6.54
N GLN A 108 14.63 24.16 -5.69
CA GLN A 108 15.26 25.46 -5.46
C GLN A 108 15.92 25.97 -6.75
N LEU A 109 16.69 25.12 -7.44
CA LEU A 109 17.27 25.45 -8.74
C LEU A 109 16.21 25.78 -9.80
N LEU A 110 15.08 25.06 -9.79
CA LEU A 110 13.97 25.33 -10.70
C LEU A 110 13.30 26.67 -10.39
N SER A 111 13.24 27.09 -9.12
CA SER A 111 12.67 28.40 -8.75
C SER A 111 13.51 29.58 -9.30
N GLU A 112 14.82 29.38 -9.47
CA GLU A 112 15.71 30.38 -10.08
C GLU A 112 15.58 30.42 -11.61
N ASN A 113 15.34 29.27 -12.24
CA ASN A 113 15.08 29.17 -13.68
C ASN A 113 13.90 28.24 -13.98
N PRO A 114 12.65 28.76 -13.93
CA PRO A 114 11.44 27.96 -14.14
C PRO A 114 11.31 27.37 -15.55
N THR A 115 12.11 27.89 -16.50
CA THR A 115 12.08 27.48 -17.91
C THR A 115 13.13 26.41 -18.23
N ASP A 116 13.86 25.89 -17.24
CA ASP A 116 14.86 24.85 -17.43
C ASP A 116 14.20 23.48 -17.72
N ILE A 117 14.03 23.20 -19.00
CA ILE A 117 13.38 21.97 -19.48
C ILE A 117 14.15 20.71 -19.04
N LEU A 118 15.48 20.76 -19.00
CA LEU A 118 16.28 19.62 -18.60
C LEU A 118 16.05 19.31 -17.12
N LEU A 119 16.09 20.34 -16.28
CA LEU A 119 15.82 20.19 -14.85
C LEU A 119 14.37 19.74 -14.58
N LEU A 120 13.39 20.28 -15.30
CA LEU A 120 12.00 19.81 -15.23
C LEU A 120 11.89 18.31 -15.57
N GLN A 121 12.60 17.86 -16.61
CA GLN A 121 12.62 16.45 -17.01
C GLN A 121 13.26 15.58 -15.92
N GLU A 122 14.37 16.01 -15.33
CA GLU A 122 15.04 15.27 -14.27
C GLU A 122 14.19 15.21 -12.99
N LEU A 123 13.52 16.30 -12.61
CA LEU A 123 12.60 16.35 -11.48
C LEU A 123 11.36 15.49 -11.69
N ALA A 124 10.83 15.45 -12.91
CA ALA A 124 9.74 14.55 -13.27
C ALA A 124 10.14 13.09 -13.11
N GLN A 125 11.33 12.72 -13.60
CA GLN A 125 11.86 11.37 -13.46
C GLN A 125 12.14 11.00 -12.00
N LEU A 126 12.71 11.93 -11.22
CA LEU A 126 12.97 11.76 -9.79
C LEU A 126 11.68 11.52 -9.02
N SER A 127 10.66 12.35 -9.27
CA SER A 127 9.32 12.23 -8.68
C SER A 127 8.66 10.89 -9.05
N GLY A 128 8.77 10.48 -10.32
CA GLY A 128 8.29 9.17 -10.78
C GLY A 128 8.98 7.99 -10.08
N LYS A 129 10.31 8.04 -9.87
CA LYS A 129 11.05 7.02 -9.10
C LYS A 129 10.61 6.92 -7.65
N MET A 130 10.14 8.03 -7.07
CA MET A 130 9.60 8.08 -5.70
C MET A 130 8.14 7.62 -5.62
N GLY A 131 7.49 7.33 -6.76
CA GLY A 131 6.06 6.97 -6.84
C GLY A 131 5.12 8.18 -6.82
N PHE A 132 5.64 9.40 -6.92
CA PHE A 132 4.84 10.64 -7.01
C PHE A 132 4.48 10.94 -8.47
N PHE A 133 3.70 10.05 -9.10
CA PHE A 133 3.35 10.11 -10.51
C PHE A 133 2.54 11.37 -10.87
N CYS A 134 1.60 11.81 -10.02
CA CYS A 134 0.87 13.07 -10.24
C CYS A 134 1.82 14.27 -10.37
N LYS A 135 2.78 14.38 -9.45
CA LYS A 135 3.76 15.47 -9.46
C LYS A 135 4.71 15.39 -10.66
N ALA A 136 5.10 14.16 -11.03
CA ALA A 136 5.88 13.94 -12.24
C ALA A 136 5.13 14.40 -13.50
N THR A 137 3.83 14.15 -13.56
CA THR A 137 2.96 14.62 -14.65
C THR A 137 2.86 16.15 -14.70
N GLU A 138 2.75 16.83 -13.55
CA GLU A 138 2.77 18.31 -13.52
C GLU A 138 4.07 18.89 -14.10
N TYR A 139 5.22 18.28 -13.84
CA TYR A 139 6.48 18.70 -14.45
C TYR A 139 6.50 18.46 -15.97
N TYR A 140 5.90 17.36 -16.45
CA TYR A 140 5.72 17.15 -17.89
C TYR A 140 4.74 18.14 -18.52
N ASP A 141 3.70 18.55 -17.79
CA ASP A 141 2.76 19.58 -18.24
C ASP A 141 3.47 20.93 -18.41
N GLN A 142 4.33 21.32 -17.46
CA GLN A 142 5.16 22.52 -17.60
C GLN A 142 6.11 22.42 -18.82
N ILE A 143 6.71 21.26 -19.07
CA ILE A 143 7.53 21.06 -20.27
C ILE A 143 6.69 21.22 -21.55
N LEU A 144 5.47 20.71 -21.56
CA LEU A 144 4.57 20.80 -22.71
C LEU A 144 4.01 22.21 -22.92
N GLU A 145 3.86 23.00 -21.86
CA GLU A 145 3.56 24.44 -21.97
C GLU A 145 4.70 25.20 -22.66
N LEU A 146 5.95 24.87 -22.33
CA LEU A 146 7.15 25.47 -22.91
C LEU A 146 7.45 24.94 -24.33
N GLN A 147 7.20 23.65 -24.56
CA GLN A 147 7.43 22.94 -25.81
C GLN A 147 6.23 22.03 -26.13
N PRO A 148 5.18 22.56 -26.78
CA PRO A 148 3.97 21.81 -27.08
C PRO A 148 4.17 20.57 -27.95
N ALA A 149 5.26 20.50 -28.70
CA ALA A 149 5.62 19.36 -29.55
C ALA A 149 6.65 18.41 -28.91
N ASN A 150 6.88 18.49 -27.59
CA ASN A 150 7.87 17.64 -26.91
C ASN A 150 7.39 16.19 -26.78
N VAL A 151 7.79 15.36 -27.74
CA VAL A 151 7.45 13.93 -27.81
C VAL A 151 7.85 13.17 -26.53
N THR A 152 9.03 13.44 -25.98
CA THR A 152 9.53 12.75 -24.79
C THR A 152 8.68 13.05 -23.55
N ALA A 153 8.23 14.28 -23.38
CA ALA A 153 7.34 14.65 -22.27
C ALA A 153 5.98 13.95 -22.40
N PHE A 154 5.38 13.91 -23.59
CA PHE A 154 4.15 13.15 -23.82
C PHE A 154 4.31 11.66 -23.55
N LEU A 155 5.37 11.02 -24.06
CA LEU A 155 5.61 9.58 -23.83
C LEU A 155 5.73 9.26 -22.33
N ASN A 156 6.54 10.03 -21.60
CA ASN A 156 6.71 9.80 -20.16
C ASN A 156 5.43 10.09 -19.37
N LYS A 157 4.67 11.12 -19.76
CA LYS A 157 3.36 11.42 -19.19
C LYS A 157 2.37 10.27 -19.41
N ALA A 158 2.30 9.72 -20.62
CA ALA A 158 1.45 8.57 -20.93
C ALA A 158 1.85 7.34 -20.10
N HIS A 159 3.16 7.08 -19.95
CA HIS A 159 3.64 6.01 -19.07
C HIS A 159 3.28 6.22 -17.60
N ASN A 160 3.33 7.45 -17.09
CA ASN A 160 2.87 7.75 -15.73
C ASN A 160 1.37 7.47 -15.57
N PHE A 161 0.53 7.84 -16.55
CA PHE A 161 -0.89 7.48 -16.51
C PHE A 161 -1.12 5.96 -16.50
N LEU A 162 -0.32 5.19 -17.24
CA LEU A 162 -0.38 3.73 -17.15
C LEU A 162 -0.02 3.22 -15.74
N LYS A 163 0.97 3.83 -15.06
CA LYS A 163 1.34 3.48 -13.67
C LYS A 163 0.26 3.84 -12.66
N GLU A 164 -0.50 4.90 -12.92
CA GLU A 164 -1.64 5.33 -12.11
C GLU A 164 -2.94 4.58 -12.46
N ASN A 165 -2.89 3.59 -13.35
CA ASN A 165 -4.06 2.86 -13.85
C ASN A 165 -5.10 3.75 -14.54
N GLN A 166 -4.68 4.85 -15.17
CA GLN A 166 -5.49 5.77 -15.98
C GLN A 166 -5.33 5.43 -17.46
N LEU A 167 -5.85 4.26 -17.88
CA LEU A 167 -5.62 3.70 -19.21
C LEU A 167 -6.17 4.58 -20.33
N GLU A 168 -7.34 5.18 -20.14
CA GLU A 168 -8.01 6.01 -21.14
C GLU A 168 -7.18 7.24 -21.50
N LYS A 169 -6.61 7.94 -20.52
CA LYS A 169 -5.76 9.12 -20.76
C LYS A 169 -4.46 8.73 -21.45
N ALA A 170 -3.91 7.55 -21.12
CA ALA A 170 -2.72 7.05 -21.81
C ALA A 170 -3.02 6.73 -23.28
N ILE A 171 -4.16 6.09 -23.57
CA ILE A 171 -4.62 5.81 -24.94
C ILE A 171 -4.72 7.11 -25.75
N GLU A 172 -5.33 8.15 -25.17
CA GLU A 172 -5.48 9.46 -25.83
C GLU A 172 -4.12 10.05 -26.23
N ILE A 173 -3.16 10.11 -25.31
CA ILE A 173 -1.83 10.66 -25.58
C ILE A 173 -1.07 9.82 -26.61
N PHE A 174 -1.07 8.49 -26.47
CA PHE A 174 -0.36 7.63 -27.42
C PHE A 174 -0.98 7.70 -28.82
N ASN A 175 -2.30 7.81 -28.93
CA ASN A 175 -2.99 7.98 -30.20
C ASN A 175 -2.68 9.34 -30.83
N HIS A 176 -2.63 10.42 -30.04
CA HIS A 176 -2.17 11.73 -30.51
C HIS A 176 -0.74 11.66 -31.05
N LEU A 177 0.19 11.05 -30.32
CA LEU A 177 1.57 10.87 -30.76
C LEU A 177 1.69 10.08 -32.08
N TYR A 178 0.88 9.02 -32.23
CA TYR A 178 0.80 8.26 -33.48
C TYR A 178 0.32 9.12 -34.65
N GLN A 179 -0.69 9.97 -34.45
CA GLN A 179 -1.19 10.90 -35.48
C GLN A 179 -0.14 11.93 -35.90
N GLU A 180 0.72 12.35 -34.96
CA GLU A 180 1.87 13.23 -35.21
C GLU A 180 3.07 12.50 -35.86
N GLY A 181 2.92 11.24 -36.24
CA GLY A 181 3.93 10.45 -36.96
C GLY A 181 4.92 9.71 -36.06
N GLN A 182 4.74 9.74 -34.73
CA GLN A 182 5.52 8.91 -33.80
C GLN A 182 4.97 7.48 -33.82
N ASN A 183 5.43 6.69 -34.79
CA ASN A 183 4.91 5.35 -35.06
C ASN A 183 5.82 4.26 -34.47
N ASP A 184 6.20 4.41 -33.19
CA ASP A 184 6.87 3.33 -32.46
C ASP A 184 5.89 2.20 -32.12
N ARG A 185 6.43 1.09 -31.59
CA ARG A 185 5.65 -0.10 -31.25
C ARG A 185 4.51 0.21 -30.27
N ILE A 186 4.78 0.99 -29.23
CA ILE A 186 3.84 1.27 -28.14
C ILE A 186 2.76 2.23 -28.63
N THR A 187 3.14 3.33 -29.27
CA THR A 187 2.17 4.29 -29.83
C THR A 187 1.26 3.63 -30.85
N SER A 188 1.80 2.76 -31.70
CA SER A 188 1.02 2.04 -32.72
C SER A 188 0.07 1.00 -32.10
N ILE A 189 0.47 0.32 -31.02
CA ILE A 189 -0.43 -0.56 -30.25
C ILE A 189 -1.60 0.25 -29.69
N TYR A 190 -1.32 1.35 -28.99
CA TYR A 190 -2.37 2.14 -28.35
C TYR A 190 -3.26 2.89 -29.35
N ALA A 191 -2.74 3.28 -30.52
CA ALA A 191 -3.55 3.76 -31.63
C ALA A 191 -4.50 2.67 -32.17
N GLY A 192 -4.02 1.42 -32.26
CA GLY A 192 -4.85 0.26 -32.63
C GLY A 192 -5.94 -0.05 -31.59
N ILE A 193 -5.63 0.11 -30.30
CA ILE A 193 -6.58 0.02 -29.19
C ILE A 193 -7.63 1.14 -29.30
N ASN A 194 -7.20 2.39 -29.52
CA ASN A 194 -8.10 3.53 -29.69
C ASN A 194 -9.11 3.28 -30.81
N LYS A 195 -8.64 2.82 -31.97
CA LYS A 195 -9.51 2.44 -33.11
C LYS A 195 -10.53 1.36 -32.74
N ALA A 196 -10.13 0.37 -31.93
CA ALA A 196 -11.05 -0.67 -31.45
C ALA A 196 -12.15 -0.10 -30.55
N LEU A 197 -11.80 0.85 -29.68
CA LEU A 197 -12.73 1.51 -28.75
C LEU A 197 -13.71 2.44 -29.49
N GLU A 198 -13.25 3.12 -30.54
CA GLU A 198 -14.09 3.94 -31.42
C GLU A 198 -15.00 3.11 -32.34
N GLY A 199 -14.81 1.78 -32.38
CA GLY A 199 -15.58 0.87 -33.24
C GLY A 199 -15.06 0.75 -34.67
N ASN A 200 -13.89 1.34 -34.98
CA ASN A 200 -13.21 1.15 -36.25
C ASN A 200 -12.36 -0.14 -36.24
N PHE A 201 -13.07 -1.28 -36.23
CA PHE A 201 -12.46 -2.60 -36.05
C PHE A 201 -11.55 -3.02 -37.21
N GLU A 202 -11.87 -2.63 -38.45
CA GLU A 202 -11.06 -2.98 -39.63
C GLU A 202 -9.66 -2.35 -39.54
N SER A 203 -9.58 -1.04 -39.35
CA SER A 203 -8.29 -0.36 -39.17
C SER A 203 -7.55 -0.80 -37.90
N SER A 204 -8.28 -1.13 -36.83
CA SER A 204 -7.68 -1.71 -35.62
C SER A 204 -7.01 -3.05 -35.92
N ILE A 205 -7.67 -3.94 -36.67
CA ILE A 205 -7.13 -5.24 -37.05
C ILE A 205 -5.89 -5.08 -37.93
N GLU A 206 -5.96 -4.26 -38.98
CA GLU A 206 -4.82 -4.03 -39.88
C GLU A 206 -3.58 -3.57 -39.13
N LEU A 207 -3.75 -2.56 -38.26
CA LEU A 207 -2.65 -1.98 -37.50
C LEU A 207 -2.08 -2.95 -36.46
N LEU A 208 -2.93 -3.53 -35.60
CA LEU A 208 -2.49 -4.41 -34.53
C LEU A 208 -1.91 -5.72 -35.07
N ASN A 209 -2.49 -6.29 -36.13
CA ASN A 209 -2.01 -7.53 -36.71
C ASN A 209 -0.61 -7.36 -37.33
N LEU A 210 -0.33 -6.22 -37.96
CA LEU A 210 0.99 -5.89 -38.50
C LEU A 210 2.07 -5.84 -37.39
N ILE A 211 1.74 -5.29 -36.23
CA ILE A 211 2.70 -5.08 -35.13
C ILE A 211 2.88 -6.36 -34.31
N LEU A 212 1.82 -7.16 -34.17
CA LEU A 212 1.78 -8.27 -33.22
C LEU A 212 2.07 -9.64 -33.86
N SER A 213 2.17 -9.74 -35.21
CA SER A 213 2.31 -11.01 -35.92
C SER A 213 3.49 -11.87 -35.44
N ASP A 214 4.60 -11.22 -35.07
CA ASP A 214 5.83 -11.89 -34.64
C ASP A 214 5.81 -12.28 -33.14
N TYR A 215 4.81 -11.80 -32.40
CA TYR A 215 4.73 -11.90 -30.94
C TYR A 215 3.76 -12.99 -30.45
N VAL A 216 3.02 -13.65 -31.35
CA VAL A 216 2.02 -14.67 -31.03
C VAL A 216 2.62 -15.88 -30.30
N ASP A 217 3.88 -16.22 -30.61
CA ASP A 217 4.58 -17.40 -30.06
C ASP A 217 5.56 -17.06 -28.91
N SER A 218 5.72 -15.77 -28.60
CA SER A 218 6.60 -15.25 -27.55
C SER A 218 5.96 -15.43 -26.16
N LYS A 219 6.58 -16.24 -25.29
CA LYS A 219 6.13 -16.45 -23.90
C LYS A 219 6.45 -15.29 -22.95
N GLN A 220 7.06 -14.20 -23.45
CA GLN A 220 7.42 -13.02 -22.67
C GLN A 220 6.87 -11.76 -23.35
N ASN A 221 5.63 -11.42 -23.05
CA ASN A 221 4.99 -10.24 -23.61
C ASN A 221 4.76 -9.23 -22.49
N ASP A 222 5.17 -7.97 -22.68
CA ASP A 222 4.87 -6.87 -21.78
C ASP A 222 3.35 -6.56 -21.72
N ILE A 223 2.95 -5.71 -20.77
CA ILE A 223 1.55 -5.33 -20.56
C ILE A 223 0.91 -4.70 -21.81
N ASP A 224 1.65 -3.88 -22.54
CA ASP A 224 1.14 -3.15 -23.70
C ASP A 224 0.84 -4.13 -24.85
N THR A 225 1.74 -5.09 -25.08
CA THR A 225 1.54 -6.18 -26.05
C THR A 225 0.33 -7.02 -25.70
N CYS A 226 0.18 -7.37 -24.41
CA CYS A 226 -0.94 -8.18 -23.97
C CYS A 226 -2.27 -7.45 -24.19
N ARG A 227 -2.31 -6.13 -23.98
CA ARG A 227 -3.47 -5.29 -24.33
C ARG A 227 -3.68 -5.23 -25.84
N GLY A 228 -2.64 -5.03 -26.63
CA GLY A 228 -2.74 -5.09 -28.10
C GLY A 228 -3.38 -6.38 -28.59
N VAL A 229 -2.94 -7.53 -28.06
CA VAL A 229 -3.51 -8.85 -28.39
C VAL A 229 -4.98 -8.95 -27.96
N LEU A 230 -5.31 -8.48 -26.75
CA LEU A 230 -6.67 -8.44 -26.23
C LEU A 230 -7.60 -7.65 -27.16
N TYR A 231 -7.20 -6.43 -27.55
CA TYR A 231 -8.00 -5.57 -28.42
C TYR A 231 -8.04 -6.03 -29.87
N LEU A 232 -7.00 -6.70 -30.36
CA LEU A 232 -7.04 -7.36 -31.68
C LEU A 232 -8.06 -8.51 -31.69
N ALA A 233 -8.05 -9.37 -30.67
CA ALA A 233 -9.03 -10.45 -30.52
C ALA A 233 -10.46 -9.89 -30.41
N TYR A 234 -10.64 -8.80 -29.66
CA TYR A 234 -11.91 -8.09 -29.56
C TYR A 234 -12.39 -7.56 -30.92
N SER A 235 -11.54 -6.84 -31.65
CA SER A 235 -11.86 -6.33 -32.98
C SER A 235 -12.21 -7.45 -33.96
N LEU A 236 -11.50 -8.58 -33.91
CA LEU A 236 -11.82 -9.77 -34.71
C LEU A 236 -13.19 -10.37 -34.34
N CYS A 237 -13.57 -10.41 -33.08
CA CYS A 237 -14.92 -10.86 -32.67
C CYS A 237 -16.03 -9.95 -33.22
N ARG A 238 -15.75 -8.66 -33.42
CA ARG A 238 -16.71 -7.66 -33.91
C ARG A 238 -16.79 -7.56 -35.43
N ASN A 239 -15.74 -7.97 -36.15
CA ASN A 239 -15.63 -7.74 -37.59
C ASN A 239 -15.31 -8.99 -38.44
N SER A 240 -15.00 -10.14 -37.83
CA SER A 240 -14.61 -11.36 -38.55
C SER A 240 -15.51 -12.55 -38.23
N SER A 241 -15.84 -13.33 -39.27
CA SER A 241 -16.51 -14.63 -39.14
C SER A 241 -15.55 -15.80 -38.99
N LYS A 242 -14.23 -15.59 -39.10
CA LYS A 242 -13.21 -16.65 -39.04
C LYS A 242 -12.88 -17.03 -37.61
N LEU A 243 -13.65 -17.96 -37.05
CA LEU A 243 -13.50 -18.42 -35.66
C LEU A 243 -12.10 -18.98 -35.34
N HIS A 244 -11.41 -19.61 -36.30
CA HIS A 244 -10.06 -20.14 -36.08
C HIS A 244 -9.05 -19.03 -35.73
N GLU A 245 -9.06 -17.93 -36.47
CA GLU A 245 -8.19 -16.77 -36.21
C GLU A 245 -8.54 -16.08 -34.88
N ILE A 246 -9.82 -15.96 -34.57
CA ILE A 246 -10.27 -15.42 -33.28
C ILE A 246 -9.74 -16.26 -32.12
N LYS A 247 -9.87 -17.59 -32.20
CA LYS A 247 -9.35 -18.53 -31.19
C LYS A 247 -7.83 -18.42 -31.07
N LYS A 248 -7.10 -18.27 -32.18
CA LYS A 248 -5.64 -18.10 -32.19
C LYS A 248 -5.22 -16.91 -31.32
N TRP A 249 -5.78 -15.72 -31.58
CA TRP A 249 -5.44 -14.51 -30.83
C TRP A 249 -6.00 -14.51 -29.41
N ALA A 250 -7.23 -15.00 -29.20
CA ALA A 250 -7.82 -15.08 -27.87
C ALA A 250 -7.04 -16.03 -26.93
N LYS A 251 -6.43 -17.11 -27.47
CA LYS A 251 -5.56 -18.02 -26.70
C LYS A 251 -4.19 -17.40 -26.37
N ALA A 252 -3.76 -16.39 -27.12
CA ALA A 252 -2.51 -15.67 -26.87
C ALA A 252 -2.61 -14.60 -25.76
N ILE A 253 -3.83 -14.32 -25.26
CA ILE A 253 -4.05 -13.36 -24.16
C ILE A 253 -3.41 -13.90 -22.87
N ASN A 254 -2.51 -13.12 -22.27
CA ASN A 254 -1.88 -13.45 -20.99
C ASN A 254 -2.57 -12.75 -19.82
N TYR A 255 -3.56 -13.43 -19.23
CA TYR A 255 -4.34 -12.92 -18.12
C TYR A 255 -3.54 -12.65 -16.84
N ASP A 256 -2.41 -13.33 -16.62
CA ASP A 256 -1.58 -13.10 -15.43
C ASP A 256 -0.92 -11.72 -15.49
N ILE A 257 -0.54 -11.26 -16.68
CA ILE A 257 0.07 -9.93 -16.90
C ILE A 257 -0.98 -8.83 -16.81
N LEU A 258 -2.13 -9.02 -17.46
CA LEU A 258 -3.27 -8.10 -17.32
C LEU A 258 -3.70 -7.97 -15.85
N LYS A 259 -3.63 -9.06 -15.08
CA LYS A 259 -3.97 -9.04 -13.66
C LYS A 259 -2.99 -8.23 -12.81
N GLN A 260 -1.70 -8.18 -13.16
CA GLN A 260 -0.72 -7.35 -12.44
C GLN A 260 -1.04 -5.86 -12.56
N ASN A 261 -1.66 -5.43 -13.66
CA ASN A 261 -2.10 -4.06 -13.90
C ASN A 261 -3.59 -4.05 -14.28
N TYR A 262 -4.41 -4.59 -13.38
CA TYR A 262 -5.82 -4.81 -13.62
C TYR A 262 -6.55 -3.49 -13.94
N HIS A 263 -7.27 -3.49 -15.06
CA HIS A 263 -8.09 -2.37 -15.50
C HIS A 263 -9.49 -2.84 -15.89
N PRO A 264 -10.58 -2.15 -15.47
CA PRO A 264 -11.95 -2.56 -15.79
C PRO A 264 -12.27 -2.66 -17.28
N LEU A 265 -11.61 -1.85 -18.11
CA LEU A 265 -11.78 -1.89 -19.57
C LEU A 265 -11.19 -3.17 -20.19
N ASP A 266 -10.04 -3.64 -19.67
CA ASP A 266 -9.42 -4.89 -20.09
C ASP A 266 -10.32 -6.08 -19.71
N GLU A 267 -10.90 -6.06 -18.50
CA GLU A 267 -11.84 -7.08 -18.05
C GLU A 267 -13.12 -7.13 -18.89
N GLN A 268 -13.72 -5.97 -19.17
CA GLN A 268 -14.89 -5.84 -20.04
C GLN A 268 -14.64 -6.46 -21.41
N THR A 269 -13.48 -6.13 -22.00
CA THR A 269 -13.07 -6.60 -23.32
C THR A 269 -12.81 -8.11 -23.33
N ALA A 270 -12.10 -8.61 -22.32
CA ALA A 270 -11.84 -10.04 -22.15
C ALA A 270 -13.13 -10.86 -21.99
N PHE A 271 -14.06 -10.37 -21.18
CA PHE A 271 -15.34 -11.04 -20.97
C PHE A 271 -16.11 -11.18 -22.28
N PHE A 272 -16.17 -10.12 -23.08
CA PHE A 272 -16.83 -10.14 -24.39
C PHE A 272 -16.23 -11.21 -25.31
N ILE A 273 -14.89 -11.28 -25.38
CA ILE A 273 -14.20 -12.29 -26.19
C ILE A 273 -14.53 -13.70 -25.70
N ALA A 274 -14.49 -13.93 -24.39
CA ALA A 274 -14.78 -15.23 -23.79
C ALA A 274 -16.21 -15.69 -24.11
N GLU A 275 -17.20 -14.81 -23.93
CA GLU A 275 -18.59 -15.07 -24.26
C GLU A 275 -18.76 -15.42 -25.74
N TYR A 276 -18.20 -14.60 -26.64
CA TYR A 276 -18.28 -14.82 -28.08
C TYR A 276 -17.66 -16.16 -28.50
N VAL A 277 -16.40 -16.40 -28.11
CA VAL A 277 -15.65 -17.59 -28.51
C VAL A 277 -16.29 -18.86 -27.97
N ILE A 278 -16.73 -18.88 -26.71
CA ILE A 278 -17.38 -20.05 -26.13
C ILE A 278 -18.68 -20.35 -26.85
N ASN A 279 -19.56 -19.36 -27.04
CA ASN A 279 -20.86 -19.57 -27.68
C ASN A 279 -20.70 -20.07 -29.12
N GLN A 280 -19.82 -19.44 -29.91
CA GLN A 280 -19.55 -19.88 -31.30
C GLN A 280 -18.94 -21.29 -31.35
N SER A 281 -18.05 -21.62 -30.41
CA SER A 281 -17.45 -22.96 -30.34
C SER A 281 -18.47 -24.03 -29.95
N LEU A 282 -19.42 -23.72 -29.05
CA LEU A 282 -20.48 -24.67 -28.68
C LEU A 282 -21.36 -24.99 -29.90
N HIS A 283 -21.68 -24.00 -30.74
CA HIS A 283 -22.39 -24.23 -32.00
C HIS A 283 -21.60 -25.10 -32.99
N GLU A 284 -20.29 -24.91 -33.11
CA GLU A 284 -19.41 -25.73 -33.94
C GLU A 284 -19.35 -27.19 -33.43
N ILE A 285 -19.19 -27.39 -32.12
CA ILE A 285 -19.18 -28.71 -31.47
C ILE A 285 -20.51 -29.44 -31.70
N LYS A 286 -21.63 -28.72 -31.64
CA LYS A 286 -22.96 -29.27 -31.95
C LYS A 286 -23.02 -29.79 -33.37
N ARG A 287 -22.52 -29.02 -34.34
CA ARG A 287 -22.53 -29.40 -35.77
C ARG A 287 -21.62 -30.60 -36.08
N LEU A 288 -20.48 -30.72 -35.40
CA LEU A 288 -19.48 -31.75 -35.71
C LEU A 288 -19.79 -33.13 -35.09
N ASN A 289 -20.60 -33.21 -34.03
CA ASN A 289 -20.78 -34.42 -33.22
C ASN A 289 -22.01 -35.28 -33.53
N ASP A 290 -22.55 -35.22 -34.74
CA ASP A 290 -23.72 -36.02 -35.17
C ASP A 290 -23.52 -37.56 -35.12
N ARG A 291 -22.32 -38.07 -34.80
CA ARG A 291 -22.00 -39.52 -34.78
C ARG A 291 -21.06 -40.01 -33.66
N LYS A 292 -21.35 -39.70 -32.39
CA LYS A 292 -20.80 -40.40 -31.19
C LYS A 292 -19.26 -40.43 -31.04
N ILE A 293 -18.60 -39.27 -30.92
CA ILE A 293 -17.32 -39.17 -30.18
C ILE A 293 -17.53 -38.27 -28.95
N LEU A 294 -18.32 -38.77 -28.00
CA LEU A 294 -18.78 -38.04 -26.82
C LEU A 294 -17.64 -37.57 -25.90
N SER A 295 -16.55 -38.34 -25.76
CA SER A 295 -15.44 -37.94 -24.89
C SER A 295 -14.62 -36.79 -25.46
N ASN A 296 -14.55 -36.66 -26.79
CA ASN A 296 -13.85 -35.56 -27.45
C ASN A 296 -14.58 -34.23 -27.22
N ALA A 297 -15.92 -34.24 -27.32
CA ALA A 297 -16.75 -33.06 -27.07
C ALA A 297 -16.57 -32.52 -25.64
N ASN A 298 -16.55 -33.40 -24.62
CA ASN A 298 -16.37 -32.97 -23.23
C ASN A 298 -14.98 -32.37 -22.98
N SER A 299 -13.95 -32.97 -23.57
CA SER A 299 -12.58 -32.46 -23.49
C SER A 299 -12.48 -31.06 -24.12
N GLN A 300 -13.08 -30.87 -25.29
CA GLN A 300 -13.11 -29.58 -25.99
C GLN A 300 -13.82 -28.50 -25.17
N ILE A 301 -15.00 -28.80 -24.60
CA ILE A 301 -15.74 -27.86 -23.74
C ILE A 301 -14.92 -27.48 -22.49
N SER A 302 -14.27 -28.46 -21.87
CA SER A 302 -13.41 -28.21 -20.70
C SER A 302 -12.22 -27.31 -21.05
N GLU A 303 -11.55 -27.56 -22.18
CA GLU A 303 -10.44 -26.72 -22.67
C GLU A 303 -10.89 -25.27 -22.92
N LEU A 304 -12.05 -25.07 -23.55
CA LEU A 304 -12.60 -23.73 -23.78
C LEU A 304 -12.77 -22.95 -22.46
N THR A 305 -13.34 -23.58 -21.44
CA THR A 305 -13.60 -22.91 -20.16
C THR A 305 -12.32 -22.57 -19.40
N VAL A 306 -11.32 -23.47 -19.40
CA VAL A 306 -10.03 -23.20 -18.74
C VAL A 306 -9.25 -22.10 -19.46
N THR A 307 -9.35 -22.05 -20.79
CA THR A 307 -8.61 -21.09 -21.62
C THR A 307 -9.23 -19.69 -21.55
N TYR A 308 -10.55 -19.56 -21.68
CA TYR A 308 -11.21 -18.26 -21.85
C TYR A 308 -11.92 -17.74 -20.59
N LEU A 309 -12.14 -18.58 -19.57
CA LEU A 309 -12.71 -18.17 -18.27
C LEU A 309 -11.76 -18.46 -17.09
N PRO A 310 -10.57 -17.83 -17.04
CA PRO A 310 -9.67 -17.99 -15.89
C PRO A 310 -10.32 -17.50 -14.59
N LYS A 311 -10.39 -18.38 -13.59
CA LYS A 311 -11.11 -18.17 -12.31
C LYS A 311 -10.74 -16.90 -11.55
N ASN A 312 -9.53 -16.37 -11.78
CA ASN A 312 -8.92 -15.35 -10.94
C ASN A 312 -8.77 -13.99 -11.65
N PHE A 313 -9.34 -13.83 -12.84
CA PHE A 313 -9.26 -12.57 -13.60
C PHE A 313 -10.53 -11.72 -13.45
N TYR A 314 -11.71 -12.34 -13.51
CA TYR A 314 -12.98 -11.64 -13.45
C TYR A 314 -13.40 -11.29 -12.02
N SER A 315 -13.92 -10.08 -11.86
CA SER A 315 -14.54 -9.52 -10.67
C SER A 315 -15.95 -10.09 -10.45
N LYS A 316 -16.43 -10.02 -9.22
CA LYS A 316 -17.77 -10.52 -8.84
C LYS A 316 -18.92 -9.85 -9.60
N ASN A 317 -18.69 -8.68 -10.18
CA ASN A 317 -19.69 -7.96 -10.97
C ASN A 317 -20.11 -8.75 -12.23
N TYR A 318 -19.28 -9.69 -12.68
CA TYR A 318 -19.56 -10.56 -13.82
C TYR A 318 -20.20 -11.90 -13.44
N ASP A 319 -20.41 -12.20 -12.15
CA ASP A 319 -20.98 -13.46 -11.70
C ASP A 319 -22.29 -13.82 -12.45
N PRO A 320 -23.24 -12.89 -12.68
CA PRO A 320 -24.45 -13.20 -13.46
C PRO A 320 -24.18 -13.54 -14.91
N LYS A 321 -23.27 -12.82 -15.57
CA LYS A 321 -22.96 -13.06 -16.99
C LYS A 321 -22.14 -14.32 -17.19
N ILE A 322 -21.21 -14.62 -16.27
CA ILE A 322 -20.46 -15.88 -16.26
C ILE A 322 -21.40 -17.06 -15.96
N ALA A 323 -22.41 -16.87 -15.11
CA ALA A 323 -23.44 -17.88 -14.87
C ALA A 323 -24.24 -18.20 -16.13
N GLU A 324 -24.57 -17.22 -16.98
CA GLU A 324 -25.17 -17.47 -18.30
C GLU A 324 -24.29 -18.32 -19.21
N ILE A 325 -22.98 -18.07 -19.24
CA ILE A 325 -22.06 -18.89 -20.05
C ILE A 325 -22.05 -20.35 -19.54
N TRP A 326 -21.95 -20.56 -18.21
CA TRP A 326 -22.04 -21.91 -17.63
C TRP A 326 -23.39 -22.57 -17.88
N TYR A 327 -24.47 -21.80 -17.88
CA TYR A 327 -25.80 -22.27 -18.22
C TYR A 327 -25.88 -22.75 -19.68
N SER A 328 -25.38 -21.96 -20.62
CA SER A 328 -25.30 -22.31 -22.05
C SER A 328 -24.45 -23.56 -22.30
N ILE A 329 -23.31 -23.69 -21.60
CA ILE A 329 -22.48 -24.91 -21.64
C ILE A 329 -23.27 -26.11 -21.11
N GLY A 330 -23.96 -25.98 -19.98
CA GLY A 330 -24.76 -27.05 -19.40
C GLY A 330 -25.89 -27.52 -20.32
N LEU A 331 -26.55 -26.59 -21.02
CA LEU A 331 -27.56 -26.92 -22.04
C LEU A 331 -26.94 -27.74 -23.18
N MET A 332 -25.79 -27.32 -23.70
CA MET A 332 -25.09 -28.05 -24.76
C MET A 332 -24.65 -29.46 -24.31
N GLN A 333 -24.07 -29.58 -23.12
CA GLN A 333 -23.68 -30.87 -22.54
C GLN A 333 -24.89 -31.79 -22.35
N SER A 334 -26.03 -31.24 -21.94
CA SER A 334 -27.29 -31.98 -21.84
C SER A 334 -27.76 -32.51 -23.20
N GLU A 335 -27.75 -31.68 -24.25
CA GLU A 335 -28.11 -32.11 -25.61
C GLU A 335 -27.19 -33.23 -26.12
N LEU A 336 -25.91 -33.17 -25.76
CA LEU A 336 -24.93 -34.22 -26.05
C LEU A 336 -25.01 -35.44 -25.10
N GLN A 337 -25.98 -35.51 -24.19
CA GLN A 337 -26.16 -36.60 -23.21
C GLN A 337 -24.98 -36.77 -22.22
N LEU A 338 -24.17 -35.72 -22.02
CA LEU A 338 -23.10 -35.66 -21.01
C LEU A 338 -23.68 -35.21 -19.66
N PHE A 339 -24.55 -36.04 -19.08
CA PHE A 339 -25.37 -35.64 -17.93
C PHE A 339 -24.55 -35.30 -16.67
N ASP A 340 -23.48 -36.03 -16.39
CA ASP A 340 -22.61 -35.76 -15.23
C ASP A 340 -21.93 -34.38 -15.33
N ASP A 341 -21.46 -34.02 -16.52
CA ASP A 341 -20.82 -32.72 -16.79
C ASP A 341 -21.84 -31.57 -16.82
N ALA A 342 -23.01 -31.80 -17.45
CA ALA A 342 -24.11 -30.83 -17.47
C ALA A 342 -24.56 -30.43 -16.06
N ILE A 343 -24.66 -31.41 -15.15
CA ILE A 343 -24.98 -31.17 -13.73
C ILE A 343 -23.93 -30.27 -13.08
N GLN A 344 -22.64 -30.50 -13.34
CA GLN A 344 -21.56 -29.66 -12.81
C GLN A 344 -21.63 -28.23 -13.34
N SER A 345 -21.91 -28.06 -14.63
CA SER A 345 -22.05 -26.74 -15.26
C SER A 345 -23.26 -25.97 -14.71
N PHE A 346 -24.43 -26.61 -14.60
CA PHE A 346 -25.61 -25.99 -13.98
C PHE A 346 -25.40 -25.68 -12.50
N LYS A 347 -24.67 -26.52 -11.78
CA LYS A 347 -24.29 -26.25 -10.39
C LYS A 347 -23.43 -24.99 -10.30
N LYS A 348 -22.40 -24.86 -11.14
CA LYS A 348 -21.57 -23.64 -11.19
C LYS A 348 -22.40 -22.38 -11.46
N ALA A 349 -23.32 -22.43 -12.43
CA ALA A 349 -24.23 -21.31 -12.70
C ALA A 349 -25.11 -20.96 -11.48
N SER A 350 -25.66 -21.98 -10.80
CA SER A 350 -26.47 -21.79 -9.59
C SER A 350 -25.66 -21.31 -8.39
N ASP A 351 -24.39 -21.70 -8.25
CA ASP A 351 -23.52 -21.28 -7.16
C ASP A 351 -23.10 -19.81 -7.34
N LEU A 352 -22.91 -19.35 -8.58
CA LEU A 352 -22.61 -17.96 -8.93
C LEU A 352 -23.80 -17.02 -8.70
N VAL A 353 -25.02 -17.47 -9.02
CA VAL A 353 -26.25 -16.69 -8.78
C VAL A 353 -27.28 -17.53 -8.02
N PRO A 354 -27.17 -17.63 -6.69
CA PRO A 354 -28.03 -18.49 -5.89
C PRO A 354 -29.51 -18.10 -5.90
N ASN A 355 -29.85 -16.87 -6.28
CA ASN A 355 -31.25 -16.41 -6.26
C ASN A 355 -31.98 -16.68 -7.59
N GLU A 356 -31.25 -17.06 -8.64
CA GLU A 356 -31.83 -17.25 -9.97
C GLU A 356 -32.46 -18.65 -10.10
N LYS A 357 -33.77 -18.67 -10.38
CA LYS A 357 -34.58 -19.89 -10.31
C LYS A 357 -34.26 -20.85 -11.45
N LYS A 358 -34.02 -20.32 -12.66
CA LYS A 358 -33.82 -21.14 -13.87
C LYS A 358 -32.62 -22.10 -13.76
N TYR A 359 -31.55 -21.68 -13.09
CA TYR A 359 -30.35 -22.51 -12.90
C TYR A 359 -30.62 -23.66 -11.93
N LYS A 360 -31.29 -23.39 -10.80
CA LYS A 360 -31.66 -24.41 -9.81
C LYS A 360 -32.61 -25.46 -10.36
N GLU A 361 -33.60 -25.02 -11.15
CA GLU A 361 -34.55 -25.92 -11.80
C GLU A 361 -33.83 -26.88 -12.75
N LYS A 362 -32.94 -26.37 -13.62
CA LYS A 362 -32.15 -27.21 -14.52
C LYS A 362 -31.19 -28.15 -13.80
N TYR A 363 -30.54 -27.70 -12.73
CA TYR A 363 -29.69 -28.56 -11.89
C TYR A 363 -30.48 -29.74 -11.28
N SER A 364 -31.67 -29.46 -10.71
CA SER A 364 -32.52 -30.50 -10.12
C SER A 364 -33.09 -31.46 -11.15
N GLU A 365 -33.51 -30.95 -12.31
CA GLU A 365 -34.02 -31.72 -13.45
C GLU A 365 -32.99 -32.77 -13.90
N HIS A 366 -31.75 -32.35 -14.14
CA HIS A 366 -30.70 -33.22 -14.67
C HIS A 366 -30.18 -34.23 -13.65
N THR A 367 -30.15 -33.87 -12.37
CA THR A 367 -29.83 -34.80 -11.28
C THR A 367 -30.84 -35.97 -11.22
N LYS A 368 -32.13 -35.70 -11.48
CA LYS A 368 -33.17 -36.73 -11.57
C LYS A 368 -33.05 -37.58 -12.85
N LEU A 369 -32.69 -36.98 -13.98
CA LEU A 369 -32.47 -37.68 -15.25
C LEU A 369 -31.31 -38.68 -15.18
N LEU A 370 -30.19 -38.30 -14.56
CA LEU A 370 -29.05 -39.19 -14.33
C LEU A 370 -29.44 -40.43 -13.50
N GLY A 371 -30.22 -40.26 -12.44
CA GLY A 371 -30.73 -41.37 -11.62
C GLY A 371 -31.58 -42.39 -12.40
N ARG A 372 -32.34 -41.91 -13.40
CA ARG A 372 -33.09 -42.78 -14.33
C ARG A 372 -32.17 -43.50 -15.31
N HIS A 373 -31.08 -42.84 -15.75
CA HIS A 373 -30.10 -43.40 -16.68
C HIS A 373 -29.22 -44.49 -16.03
N ILE A 374 -28.76 -44.28 -14.78
CA ILE A 374 -27.97 -45.24 -14.00
C ILE A 374 -28.78 -46.52 -13.70
N ARG A 375 -30.08 -46.40 -13.39
CA ARG A 375 -30.99 -47.56 -13.21
C ARG A 375 -31.12 -48.42 -14.47
N LYS A 376 -31.01 -47.84 -15.67
CA LYS A 376 -30.98 -48.59 -16.95
C LYS A 376 -29.63 -49.29 -17.19
N ARG A 377 -28.51 -48.70 -16.75
CA ARG A 377 -27.15 -49.27 -16.93
C ARG A 377 -26.84 -50.40 -15.95
N LYS A 378 -27.30 -50.31 -14.69
CA LYS A 378 -27.20 -51.40 -13.68
C LYS A 378 -27.99 -52.67 -14.04
N ARG A 379 -28.90 -52.60 -15.02
CA ARG A 379 -29.62 -53.76 -15.57
C ARG A 379 -28.80 -54.56 -16.62
N LYS A 380 -27.62 -54.06 -17.03
CA LYS A 380 -26.71 -54.72 -17.99
C LYS A 380 -25.36 -55.17 -17.40
N ILE A 381 -25.00 -54.80 -16.17
CA ILE A 381 -23.74 -55.19 -15.50
C ILE A 381 -24.07 -55.97 -14.23
N GLY A 382 -24.99 -56.93 -14.36
CA GLY A 382 -25.48 -57.78 -13.27
C GLY A 382 -25.44 -59.27 -13.60
N ILE A 383 -24.76 -59.67 -14.68
CA ILE A 383 -24.61 -61.07 -15.14
C ILE A 383 -23.11 -61.43 -15.31
N ILE A 384 -22.23 -60.90 -14.45
CA ILE A 384 -20.89 -61.48 -14.23
C ILE A 384 -20.68 -61.49 -12.72
N ILE A 385 -21.50 -62.31 -12.05
CA ILE A 385 -21.35 -62.67 -10.65
C ILE A 385 -20.50 -63.95 -10.60
N ALA A 386 -19.54 -63.96 -9.68
CA ALA A 386 -19.01 -65.14 -9.00
C ALA A 386 -18.34 -66.24 -9.84
N ALA A 387 -17.03 -66.14 -9.92
CA ALA A 387 -16.07 -67.23 -9.84
C ALA A 387 -14.76 -66.58 -9.36
N SER A 388 -14.14 -66.86 -8.22
CA SER A 388 -14.11 -68.05 -7.39
C SER A 388 -13.36 -67.64 -6.12
N VAL A 389 -13.91 -67.80 -4.92
CA VAL A 389 -13.07 -67.76 -3.70
C VAL A 389 -13.65 -68.72 -2.66
N LEU A 390 -13.41 -70.01 -2.86
CA LEU A 390 -13.56 -71.04 -1.84
C LEU A 390 -12.28 -71.88 -1.79
N GLY A 391 -11.22 -71.29 -1.22
CA GLY A 391 -9.92 -71.96 -1.06
C GLY A 391 -9.01 -71.39 0.03
N VAL A 392 -9.45 -70.37 0.79
CA VAL A 392 -8.57 -69.63 1.72
C VAL A 392 -8.86 -69.90 3.20
N ILE A 393 -9.93 -70.63 3.53
CA ILE A 393 -10.43 -70.71 4.92
C ILE A 393 -9.69 -71.74 5.79
N ILE A 394 -8.94 -72.70 5.22
CA ILE A 394 -8.36 -73.81 6.00
C ILE A 394 -6.91 -73.58 6.47
N ILE A 395 -6.17 -72.60 5.92
CA ILE A 395 -4.81 -72.25 6.39
C ILE A 395 -4.83 -71.24 7.56
N VAL A 396 -5.94 -70.49 7.74
CA VAL A 396 -6.05 -69.41 8.73
C VAL A 396 -6.16 -69.91 10.18
N PHE A 397 -6.67 -71.13 10.38
CA PHE A 397 -6.97 -71.64 11.72
C PHE A 397 -5.71 -72.01 12.54
N SER A 398 -4.60 -72.35 11.86
CA SER A 398 -3.33 -72.71 12.52
C SER A 398 -2.41 -71.51 12.82
N ILE A 399 -2.66 -70.33 12.22
CA ILE A 399 -1.99 -69.05 12.54
C ILE A 399 -2.72 -68.32 13.68
N PHE A 400 -4.01 -68.58 13.84
CA PHE A 400 -4.92 -67.88 14.77
C PHE A 400 -4.60 -68.14 16.25
N THR A 401 -4.05 -69.31 16.60
CA THR A 401 -3.74 -69.66 18.00
C THR A 401 -2.37 -69.12 18.46
N TYR A 402 -1.40 -68.93 17.56
CA TYR A 402 -0.10 -68.32 17.88
C TYR A 402 -0.16 -66.80 18.06
N LYS A 403 -0.97 -66.10 17.24
CA LYS A 403 -1.11 -64.63 17.27
C LYS A 403 -1.88 -64.12 18.51
N ASN A 404 -2.83 -64.90 19.01
CA ASN A 404 -3.69 -64.53 20.15
C ASN A 404 -2.96 -64.45 21.52
N ILE A 405 -1.82 -65.15 21.68
CA ILE A 405 -1.07 -65.14 22.96
C ILE A 405 -0.22 -63.86 23.07
N LYS A 406 0.52 -63.49 22.01
CA LYS A 406 1.42 -62.32 21.99
C LYS A 406 0.69 -60.98 22.10
N GLU A 407 -0.54 -60.91 21.59
CA GLU A 407 -1.39 -59.72 21.69
C GLU A 407 -1.84 -59.45 23.13
N LYS A 408 -2.17 -60.49 23.90
CA LYS A 408 -2.66 -60.34 25.29
C LYS A 408 -1.60 -59.73 26.20
N ASP A 409 -0.34 -60.12 26.05
CA ASP A 409 0.78 -59.59 26.85
C ASP A 409 1.07 -58.12 26.50
N ALA A 410 1.04 -57.77 25.20
CA ALA A 410 1.22 -56.39 24.76
C ALA A 410 0.09 -55.47 25.25
N PHE A 411 -1.15 -55.98 25.33
CA PHE A 411 -2.28 -55.23 25.88
C PHE A 411 -2.16 -55.03 27.41
N ASN A 412 -1.73 -56.06 28.14
CA ASN A 412 -1.51 -55.96 29.59
C ASN A 412 -0.39 -54.98 29.92
N LEU A 413 0.72 -55.00 29.16
CA LEU A 413 1.80 -54.02 29.30
C LEU A 413 1.32 -52.58 29.02
N ALA A 414 0.49 -52.40 27.99
CA ALA A 414 -0.11 -51.09 27.71
C ALA A 414 -1.02 -50.61 28.85
N LYS A 415 -1.74 -51.54 29.51
CA LYS A 415 -2.55 -51.29 30.71
C LYS A 415 -1.74 -50.97 31.96
N GLU A 416 -0.57 -51.58 32.15
CA GLU A 416 0.32 -51.27 33.28
C GLU A 416 0.90 -49.86 33.17
N VAL A 417 1.32 -49.46 31.96
CA VAL A 417 1.84 -48.09 31.71
C VAL A 417 0.72 -47.05 31.70
N ASN A 418 -0.48 -47.44 31.24
CA ASN A 418 -1.72 -46.66 31.26
C ASN A 418 -1.64 -45.23 30.69
N SER A 419 -0.92 -45.02 29.57
CA SER A 419 -0.79 -43.72 28.91
C SER A 419 -1.35 -43.73 27.50
N SER A 420 -1.67 -42.57 26.93
CA SER A 420 -2.17 -42.54 25.54
C SER A 420 -1.17 -43.12 24.54
N SER A 421 0.13 -42.98 24.78
CA SER A 421 1.18 -43.51 23.90
C SER A 421 1.35 -45.02 24.04
N SER A 422 1.25 -45.58 25.26
CA SER A 422 1.35 -47.03 25.46
C SER A 422 0.22 -47.79 24.74
N TYR A 423 -1.02 -47.29 24.83
CA TYR A 423 -2.15 -47.85 24.10
C TYR A 423 -2.08 -47.60 22.58
N GLN A 424 -1.47 -46.50 22.11
CA GLN A 424 -1.24 -46.28 20.68
C GLN A 424 -0.24 -47.29 20.11
N VAL A 425 0.87 -47.51 20.80
CA VAL A 425 1.87 -48.52 20.41
C VAL A 425 1.23 -49.92 20.35
N TYR A 426 0.34 -50.24 21.28
CA TYR A 426 -0.45 -51.46 21.22
C TYR A 426 -1.34 -51.51 19.96
N LEU A 427 -2.09 -50.45 19.66
CA LEU A 427 -2.99 -50.39 18.50
C LEU A 427 -2.25 -50.42 17.15
N ASP A 428 -1.05 -49.84 17.06
CA ASP A 428 -0.23 -49.88 15.85
C ASP A 428 0.29 -51.30 15.57
N ASN A 429 0.67 -52.02 16.63
CA ASN A 429 1.13 -53.41 16.53
C ASN A 429 -0.03 -54.40 16.35
N TYR A 430 -1.21 -54.09 16.89
CA TYR A 430 -2.40 -54.95 16.87
C TYR A 430 -3.68 -54.15 16.49
N PRO A 431 -3.82 -53.70 15.23
CA PRO A 431 -4.93 -52.82 14.83
C PRO A 431 -6.30 -53.51 14.80
N ASN A 432 -6.33 -54.81 14.49
CA ASN A 432 -7.54 -55.65 14.46
C ASN A 432 -7.56 -56.71 15.58
N GLY A 433 -6.84 -56.44 16.66
CA GLY A 433 -6.74 -57.33 17.80
C GLY A 433 -8.03 -57.46 18.61
N LYS A 434 -8.18 -58.58 19.32
CA LYS A 434 -9.25 -58.83 20.30
C LYS A 434 -9.41 -57.69 21.32
N PHE A 435 -8.32 -57.09 21.78
CA PHE A 435 -8.39 -55.99 22.76
C PHE A 435 -8.37 -54.59 22.14
N SER A 436 -8.33 -54.46 20.81
CA SER A 436 -8.20 -53.15 20.15
C SER A 436 -9.36 -52.21 20.42
N SER A 437 -10.59 -52.73 20.56
CA SER A 437 -11.74 -51.90 20.95
C SER A 437 -11.62 -51.37 22.39
N GLU A 438 -11.12 -52.20 23.32
CA GLU A 438 -10.92 -51.82 24.72
C GLU A 438 -9.71 -50.88 24.87
N ALA A 439 -8.60 -51.18 24.19
CA ALA A 439 -7.42 -50.33 24.10
C ALA A 439 -7.75 -48.95 23.52
N LEU A 440 -8.64 -48.88 22.52
CA LEU A 440 -9.10 -47.60 21.98
C LEU A 440 -9.88 -46.79 23.03
N LYS A 441 -10.77 -47.42 23.80
CA LYS A 441 -11.49 -46.77 24.91
C LYS A 441 -10.53 -46.27 25.99
N LEU A 442 -9.58 -47.11 26.43
CA LEU A 442 -8.60 -46.76 27.46
C LEU A 442 -7.62 -45.70 26.98
N ARG A 443 -7.16 -45.75 25.72
CA ARG A 443 -6.36 -44.69 25.10
C ARG A 443 -7.07 -43.35 25.12
N THR A 444 -8.37 -43.34 24.81
CA THR A 444 -9.17 -42.12 24.78
C THR A 444 -9.33 -41.52 26.18
N ALA A 445 -9.50 -42.37 27.20
CA ALA A 445 -9.54 -41.96 28.61
C ALA A 445 -8.16 -41.47 29.12
N ALA A 446 -7.08 -42.21 28.84
CA ALA A 446 -5.72 -41.83 29.22
C ALA A 446 -5.27 -40.53 28.54
N ARG A 447 -5.61 -40.34 27.26
CA ARG A 447 -5.35 -39.10 26.53
C ARG A 447 -6.04 -37.89 27.15
N ALA A 448 -7.28 -38.04 27.64
CA ALA A 448 -8.00 -36.97 28.31
C ALA A 448 -7.33 -36.56 29.65
N LEU A 449 -6.78 -37.54 30.38
CA LEU A 449 -6.03 -37.30 31.62
C LEU A 449 -4.66 -36.65 31.34
N ASP A 450 -3.91 -37.17 30.35
CA ASP A 450 -2.63 -36.62 29.90
C ASP A 450 -2.78 -35.15 29.47
N GLU A 451 -3.84 -34.82 28.73
CA GLU A 451 -4.16 -33.46 28.32
C GLU A 451 -4.48 -32.55 29.51
N MET A 452 -5.30 -33.03 30.46
CA MET A 452 -5.66 -32.27 31.65
C MET A 452 -4.42 -31.92 32.49
N ASN A 453 -3.53 -32.89 32.72
CA ASN A 453 -2.29 -32.68 33.47
C ASN A 453 -1.37 -31.68 32.76
N ALA A 454 -1.21 -31.80 31.44
CA ALA A 454 -0.41 -30.86 30.66
C ALA A 454 -0.98 -29.44 30.67
N TYR A 455 -2.31 -29.30 30.67
CA TYR A 455 -2.97 -28.01 30.82
C TYR A 455 -2.78 -27.42 32.23
N ASP A 456 -2.94 -28.22 33.28
CA ASP A 456 -2.73 -27.78 34.67
C ASP A 456 -1.28 -27.35 34.92
N GLU A 457 -0.31 -28.07 34.36
CA GLU A 457 1.11 -27.68 34.38
C GLU A 457 1.32 -26.33 33.69
N ALA A 458 0.77 -26.16 32.49
CA ALA A 458 0.87 -24.90 31.75
C ALA A 458 0.22 -23.72 32.50
N ARG A 459 -0.89 -23.98 33.21
CA ARG A 459 -1.59 -23.01 34.07
C ARG A 459 -0.81 -22.66 35.32
N ASN A 460 -0.13 -23.62 35.94
CA ASN A 460 0.69 -23.39 37.13
C ASN A 460 1.92 -22.52 36.81
N VAL A 461 2.57 -22.75 35.66
CA VAL A 461 3.69 -21.92 35.19
C VAL A 461 3.21 -20.54 34.72
N ASN A 462 2.04 -20.48 34.08
CA ASN A 462 1.34 -19.26 33.67
C ASN A 462 2.17 -18.30 32.78
N THR A 463 2.94 -18.84 31.83
CA THR A 463 3.73 -18.05 30.88
C THR A 463 3.24 -18.24 29.44
N PHE A 464 3.63 -17.35 28.54
CA PHE A 464 3.32 -17.51 27.12
C PHE A 464 3.81 -18.86 26.57
N SER A 465 5.05 -19.24 26.89
CA SER A 465 5.70 -20.45 26.40
C SER A 465 5.06 -21.72 26.97
N SER A 466 4.61 -21.72 28.22
CA SER A 466 3.95 -22.89 28.82
C SER A 466 2.60 -23.17 28.17
N TYR A 467 1.79 -22.14 27.90
CA TYR A 467 0.54 -22.31 27.17
C TYR A 467 0.75 -22.69 25.69
N GLN A 468 1.77 -22.12 25.03
CA GLN A 468 2.13 -22.50 23.65
C GLN A 468 2.50 -23.99 23.56
N ALA A 469 3.35 -24.46 24.47
CA ALA A 469 3.76 -25.87 24.51
C ALA A 469 2.56 -26.82 24.70
N TYR A 470 1.60 -26.46 25.57
CA TYR A 470 0.35 -27.21 25.70
C TYR A 470 -0.46 -27.22 24.40
N MET A 471 -0.65 -26.05 23.76
CA MET A 471 -1.43 -25.89 22.54
C MET A 471 -0.83 -26.64 21.34
N ASP A 472 0.51 -26.64 21.20
CA ASP A 472 1.23 -27.39 20.16
C ASP A 472 1.06 -28.90 20.34
N LYS A 473 1.05 -29.37 21.60
CA LYS A 473 0.86 -30.78 21.94
C LYS A 473 -0.60 -31.22 21.79
N TYR A 474 -1.57 -30.33 22.03
CA TYR A 474 -3.01 -30.60 21.97
C TYR A 474 -3.80 -29.56 21.14
N PRO A 475 -3.58 -29.48 19.81
CA PRO A 475 -4.17 -28.43 18.96
C PRO A 475 -5.69 -28.52 18.77
N LYS A 476 -6.30 -29.65 19.15
CA LYS A 476 -7.75 -29.87 19.19
C LYS A 476 -8.21 -30.26 20.60
N GLY A 477 -7.44 -29.90 21.62
CA GLY A 477 -7.70 -30.22 23.00
C GLY A 477 -8.93 -29.49 23.56
N LYS A 478 -9.56 -30.06 24.58
CA LYS A 478 -10.68 -29.48 25.32
C LYS A 478 -10.31 -28.11 25.93
N TYR A 479 -9.08 -27.94 26.40
CA TYR A 479 -8.65 -26.69 27.05
C TYR A 479 -7.95 -25.69 26.12
N TYR A 480 -7.89 -25.97 24.81
CA TYR A 480 -7.18 -25.14 23.84
C TYR A 480 -7.64 -23.67 23.85
N SER A 481 -8.95 -23.43 23.78
CA SER A 481 -9.51 -22.06 23.76
C SER A 481 -9.21 -21.30 25.06
N GLU A 482 -9.24 -21.98 26.20
CA GLU A 482 -8.94 -21.37 27.48
C GLU A 482 -7.43 -21.12 27.65
N ALA A 483 -6.58 -22.05 27.21
CA ALA A 483 -5.13 -21.86 27.18
C ALA A 483 -4.72 -20.68 26.30
N LEU A 484 -5.34 -20.52 25.12
CA LEU A 484 -5.12 -19.37 24.23
C LEU A 484 -5.51 -18.04 24.92
N ARG A 485 -6.64 -18.03 25.62
CA ARG A 485 -7.10 -16.85 26.37
C ARG A 485 -6.12 -16.48 27.49
N LEU A 486 -5.66 -17.47 28.26
CA LEU A 486 -4.70 -17.27 29.35
C LEU A 486 -3.30 -16.88 28.83
N GLN A 487 -2.88 -17.43 27.68
CA GLN A 487 -1.67 -17.04 26.98
C GLN A 487 -1.69 -15.54 26.62
N GLY A 488 -2.83 -15.05 26.09
CA GLY A 488 -3.03 -13.62 25.82
C GLY A 488 -2.88 -12.76 27.08
N LYS A 489 -3.49 -13.18 28.21
CA LYS A 489 -3.37 -12.49 29.50
C LYS A 489 -1.94 -12.49 30.05
N ALA A 490 -1.24 -13.62 29.97
CA ALA A 490 0.15 -13.72 30.41
C ALA A 490 1.06 -12.80 29.60
N LYS A 491 0.85 -12.72 28.29
CA LYS A 491 1.58 -11.79 27.40
C LYS A 491 1.31 -10.32 27.76
N GLU A 492 0.04 -9.96 27.99
CA GLU A 492 -0.34 -8.60 28.38
C GLU A 492 0.23 -8.20 29.75
N LEU A 493 0.27 -9.13 30.71
CA LEU A 493 0.87 -8.89 32.02
C LEU A 493 2.37 -8.61 31.95
N VAL A 494 3.10 -9.35 31.11
CA VAL A 494 4.54 -9.13 30.89
C VAL A 494 4.80 -7.74 30.29
N GLU A 495 4.03 -7.34 29.28
CA GLU A 495 4.12 -6.01 28.70
C GLU A 495 3.77 -4.92 29.73
N LYS A 496 2.69 -5.10 30.48
CA LYS A 496 2.28 -4.17 31.54
C LYS A 496 3.37 -3.98 32.58
N ASN A 497 3.97 -5.05 33.08
CA ASN A 497 5.06 -4.96 34.05
C ASN A 497 6.27 -4.21 33.50
N ALA A 498 6.64 -4.46 32.24
CA ALA A 498 7.72 -3.73 31.58
C ALA A 498 7.41 -2.22 31.43
N PHE A 499 6.15 -1.87 31.13
CA PHE A 499 5.70 -0.49 31.09
C PHE A 499 5.71 0.16 32.48
N ASP A 500 5.23 -0.54 33.51
CA ASP A 500 5.23 -0.06 34.90
C ASP A 500 6.66 0.15 35.42
N GLU A 501 7.62 -0.70 35.06
CA GLU A 501 9.05 -0.47 35.33
C GLU A 501 9.59 0.78 34.62
N ALA A 502 9.24 0.98 33.35
CA ALA A 502 9.63 2.18 32.61
C ALA A 502 9.05 3.44 33.27
N LYS A 503 7.79 3.39 33.72
CA LYS A 503 7.14 4.46 34.49
C LYS A 503 7.82 4.73 35.82
N LYS A 504 8.25 3.69 36.54
CA LYS A 504 8.96 3.82 37.81
C LYS A 504 10.30 4.54 37.65
N LYS A 505 11.01 4.31 36.54
CA LYS A 505 12.26 5.01 36.20
C LYS A 505 12.01 6.44 35.72
N ASN A 506 10.92 6.66 34.99
CA ASN A 506 10.48 7.97 34.50
C ASN A 506 11.54 8.77 33.72
N THR A 507 12.30 8.10 32.85
CA THR A 507 13.30 8.75 31.98
C THR A 507 12.97 8.52 30.52
N SER A 508 13.41 9.42 29.63
CA SER A 508 13.29 9.20 28.18
C SER A 508 13.81 7.82 27.76
N ARG A 509 15.02 7.47 28.25
CA ARG A 509 15.68 6.22 27.88
C ARG A 509 14.89 4.99 28.30
N SER A 510 14.27 5.00 29.49
CA SER A 510 13.46 3.87 29.95
C SER A 510 12.20 3.67 29.11
N TYR A 511 11.56 4.75 28.68
CA TYR A 511 10.40 4.67 27.79
C TYR A 511 10.79 4.23 26.37
N GLN A 512 11.94 4.71 25.84
CA GLN A 512 12.46 4.25 24.55
C GLN A 512 12.75 2.74 24.55
N LEU A 513 13.42 2.23 25.59
CA LEU A 513 13.70 0.79 25.71
C LEU A 513 12.42 -0.04 25.76
N TYR A 514 11.37 0.45 26.42
CA TYR A 514 10.06 -0.18 26.40
C TYR A 514 9.46 -0.19 24.98
N MET A 515 9.49 0.95 24.28
CA MET A 515 8.94 1.09 22.92
C MET A 515 9.69 0.21 21.90
N ASP A 516 11.02 0.10 22.00
CA ASP A 516 11.84 -0.77 21.15
C ASP A 516 11.47 -2.25 21.35
N LYS A 517 11.17 -2.63 22.59
CA LYS A 517 10.79 -4.01 22.96
C LYS A 517 9.34 -4.33 22.57
N TYR A 518 8.44 -3.34 22.60
CA TYR A 518 7.01 -3.50 22.32
C TYR A 518 6.49 -2.47 21.30
N PRO A 519 6.96 -2.50 20.03
CA PRO A 519 6.67 -1.48 19.03
C PRO A 519 5.20 -1.41 18.59
N LYS A 520 4.42 -2.48 18.87
CA LYS A 520 2.97 -2.55 18.66
C LYS A 520 2.23 -2.84 19.98
N GLY A 521 2.87 -2.53 21.10
CA GLY A 521 2.33 -2.78 22.44
C GLY A 521 1.11 -1.89 22.73
N LYS A 522 0.21 -2.39 23.56
CA LYS A 522 -0.94 -1.66 24.10
C LYS A 522 -0.55 -0.34 24.76
N TYR A 523 0.59 -0.29 25.44
CA TYR A 523 1.03 0.93 26.13
C TYR A 523 2.00 1.80 25.32
N TYR A 524 2.21 1.51 24.02
CA TYR A 524 3.15 2.26 23.17
C TYR A 524 2.85 3.77 23.15
N SER A 525 1.62 4.16 22.86
CA SER A 525 1.23 5.58 22.81
C SER A 525 1.33 6.27 24.18
N ALA A 526 1.14 5.53 25.27
CA ALA A 526 1.34 6.06 26.62
C ALA A 526 2.84 6.25 26.92
N ALA A 527 3.69 5.29 26.55
CA ALA A 527 5.14 5.38 26.69
C ALA A 527 5.75 6.51 25.85
N PHE A 528 5.29 6.68 24.60
CA PHE A 528 5.70 7.78 23.74
C PHE A 528 5.41 9.14 24.38
N ARG A 529 4.21 9.31 24.94
CA ARG A 529 3.83 10.55 25.64
C ARG A 529 4.73 10.85 26.83
N LEU A 530 5.00 9.84 27.63
CA LEU A 530 5.87 9.99 28.80
C LEU A 530 7.34 10.21 28.42
N LYS A 531 7.81 9.60 27.32
CA LYS A 531 9.14 9.83 26.76
C LYS A 531 9.33 11.30 26.42
N VAL A 532 8.47 11.85 25.57
CA VAL A 532 8.56 13.24 25.11
C VAL A 532 8.50 14.20 26.30
N LYS A 533 7.61 13.95 27.27
CA LYS A 533 7.53 14.74 28.50
C LYS A 533 8.81 14.68 29.33
N ALA A 534 9.44 13.51 29.44
CA ALA A 534 10.71 13.34 30.15
C ALA A 534 11.91 13.97 29.42
N GLU A 535 11.86 14.09 28.08
CA GLU A 535 12.92 14.74 27.28
C GLU A 535 12.86 16.26 27.33
N THR A 536 11.66 16.82 27.25
CA THR A 536 11.44 18.24 26.98
C THR A 536 10.88 19.01 28.17
N GLY A 537 10.49 18.30 29.23
CA GLY A 537 9.67 18.90 30.30
C GLY A 537 8.27 19.33 29.83
N GLY A 538 7.84 18.94 28.63
CA GLY A 538 6.59 19.39 28.02
C GLY A 538 6.65 20.82 27.46
N ARG A 539 7.85 21.36 27.23
CA ARG A 539 8.04 22.71 26.70
C ARG A 539 9.08 22.71 25.58
N PHE A 540 8.93 23.64 24.66
CA PHE A 540 9.88 23.95 23.60
C PHE A 540 10.19 25.46 23.67
N THR A 541 11.46 25.82 23.55
CA THR A 541 11.87 27.23 23.48
C THR A 541 12.37 27.51 22.08
N ASP A 542 11.73 28.44 21.40
CA ASP A 542 12.17 28.90 20.08
C ASP A 542 13.40 29.79 20.26
N SER A 543 14.54 29.37 19.73
CA SER A 543 15.82 30.07 19.88
C SER A 543 15.86 31.39 19.09
N ARG A 544 14.95 31.60 18.13
CA ARG A 544 14.92 32.79 17.27
C ARG A 544 14.38 34.03 18.00
N ASP A 545 13.46 33.83 18.94
CA ASP A 545 12.76 34.91 19.64
C ASP A 545 12.62 34.71 21.16
N GLY A 546 13.07 33.56 21.69
CA GLY A 546 12.99 33.20 23.11
C GLY A 546 11.60 32.79 23.57
N ASN A 547 10.62 32.68 22.67
CA ASN A 547 9.27 32.29 23.04
C ASN A 547 9.22 30.83 23.50
N VAL A 548 8.57 30.61 24.63
CA VAL A 548 8.37 29.27 25.19
C VAL A 548 6.97 28.79 24.86
N TYR A 549 6.89 27.63 24.22
CA TYR A 549 5.67 26.95 23.81
C TYR A 549 5.51 25.67 24.63
N GLU A 550 4.31 25.47 25.17
CA GLU A 550 3.95 24.16 25.71
C GLU A 550 3.69 23.21 24.54
N ILE A 551 4.10 21.95 24.71
CA ILE A 551 3.91 20.92 23.69
C ILE A 551 2.91 19.89 24.21
N ILE A 552 1.98 19.53 23.35
CA ILE A 552 0.91 18.57 23.62
C ILE A 552 1.02 17.42 22.62
N ILE A 553 0.48 16.26 23.01
CA ILE A 553 0.58 15.05 22.21
C ILE A 553 -0.82 14.54 21.96
N ILE A 554 -1.21 14.56 20.70
CA ILE A 554 -2.53 14.11 20.25
C ILE A 554 -2.29 12.95 19.29
N GLY A 555 -2.83 11.77 19.64
CA GLY A 555 -2.47 10.53 18.96
C GLY A 555 -0.98 10.22 19.05
N ASN A 556 -0.32 10.19 17.89
CA ASN A 556 1.12 10.01 17.72
C ASN A 556 1.85 11.31 17.30
N GLN A 557 1.14 12.44 17.21
CA GLN A 557 1.69 13.72 16.78
C GLN A 557 2.01 14.62 17.98
N ILE A 558 3.07 15.41 17.86
CA ILE A 558 3.49 16.39 18.87
C ILE A 558 3.21 17.79 18.34
N TRP A 559 2.32 18.51 19.00
CA TRP A 559 1.82 19.82 18.58
C TRP A 559 2.23 20.92 19.56
N MET A 560 2.34 22.16 19.08
CA MET A 560 2.32 23.32 19.97
C MET A 560 0.92 23.55 20.55
N ALA A 561 0.84 23.81 21.85
CA ALA A 561 -0.42 24.04 22.57
C ALA A 561 -1.00 25.44 22.37
N LYS A 562 -0.21 26.38 21.84
CA LYS A 562 -0.64 27.72 21.46
C LYS A 562 -0.16 28.06 20.05
N ASN A 563 -0.77 29.07 19.43
CA ASN A 563 -0.35 29.56 18.12
C ASN A 563 1.09 30.09 18.19
N LEU A 564 1.80 29.95 17.06
CA LEU A 564 3.14 30.52 16.90
C LEU A 564 3.06 32.06 17.01
N ALA A 565 4.00 32.65 17.73
CA ALA A 565 4.09 34.10 17.96
C ALA A 565 5.38 34.72 17.38
N TYR A 566 6.04 34.00 16.49
CA TYR A 566 7.26 34.45 15.81
C TYR A 566 6.95 35.65 14.91
N LEU A 567 7.47 36.83 15.28
CA LEU A 567 7.21 38.10 14.62
C LEU A 567 8.52 38.81 14.28
N PRO A 568 9.15 38.49 13.13
CA PRO A 568 10.41 39.11 12.70
C PRO A 568 10.20 40.52 12.12
N SER A 569 9.06 40.77 11.50
CA SER A 569 8.59 42.08 11.02
C SER A 569 7.08 42.16 11.22
N VAL A 570 6.48 43.34 11.05
CA VAL A 570 5.01 43.50 11.08
C VAL A 570 4.58 44.41 9.93
N SER A 571 3.54 43.97 9.24
CA SER A 571 2.99 44.63 8.06
C SER A 571 1.64 45.25 8.40
N PRO A 572 1.32 46.45 7.87
CA PRO A 572 -0.01 47.00 7.95
C PRO A 572 -1.02 46.04 7.28
N PRO A 573 -2.27 45.98 7.76
CA PRO A 573 -3.30 45.12 7.19
C PRO A 573 -3.61 45.45 5.73
N THR A 574 -3.29 46.65 5.23
CA THR A 574 -3.39 47.02 3.81
C THR A 574 -2.38 46.30 2.91
N SER A 575 -1.33 45.71 3.49
CA SER A 575 -0.28 45.02 2.73
C SER A 575 -0.74 43.64 2.30
N GLU A 576 -0.68 43.35 0.99
CA GLU A 576 -1.03 42.06 0.41
C GLU A 576 0.10 41.53 -0.46
N SER A 577 0.40 40.25 -0.32
CA SER A 577 1.31 39.54 -1.20
C SER A 577 1.03 38.04 -1.17
N GLY A 578 1.01 37.41 -2.35
CA GLY A 578 0.95 35.95 -2.48
C GLY A 578 2.33 35.29 -2.40
N SER A 579 3.41 36.05 -2.62
CA SER A 579 4.77 35.52 -2.71
C SER A 579 5.69 35.99 -1.59
N SER A 580 5.54 37.24 -1.13
CA SER A 580 6.37 37.81 -0.06
C SER A 580 5.81 37.45 1.31
N PRO A 581 6.64 37.07 2.29
CA PRO A 581 6.15 36.78 3.64
C PRO A 581 5.66 38.07 4.32
N LEU A 582 4.43 38.04 4.82
CA LEU A 582 3.80 39.13 5.56
C LEU A 582 3.28 38.62 6.90
N TYR A 583 3.44 39.45 7.92
CA TYR A 583 3.11 39.14 9.31
C TYR A 583 2.20 40.24 9.86
N TYR A 584 1.10 39.86 10.48
CA TYR A 584 0.10 40.78 11.00
C TYR A 584 -0.16 40.49 12.47
N VAL A 585 -0.52 41.55 13.20
CA VAL A 585 -1.08 41.45 14.54
C VAL A 585 -2.49 42.02 14.47
N TYR A 586 -3.47 41.27 14.97
CA TYR A 586 -4.87 41.64 14.84
C TYR A 586 -5.13 43.05 15.40
N ASN A 587 -5.79 43.90 14.60
CA ASN A 587 -6.10 45.30 14.91
C ASN A 587 -4.86 46.20 15.16
N TYR A 588 -3.70 45.84 14.62
CA TYR A 588 -2.50 46.68 14.63
C TYR A 588 -2.15 47.13 13.21
N HIS A 589 -2.06 48.44 13.00
CA HIS A 589 -1.87 49.06 11.68
C HIS A 589 -0.45 49.63 11.45
N GLY A 590 0.43 49.54 12.45
CA GLY A 590 1.80 50.05 12.38
C GLY A 590 2.79 49.06 11.78
N THR A 591 4.07 49.47 11.76
CA THR A 591 5.21 48.67 11.27
C THR A 591 6.25 48.38 12.36
N ASN A 592 6.06 48.89 13.58
CA ASN A 592 6.97 48.67 14.70
C ASN A 592 6.66 47.34 15.40
N VAL A 593 7.65 46.44 15.46
CA VAL A 593 7.49 45.10 16.07
C VAL A 593 7.32 45.17 17.59
N ALA A 594 8.04 46.05 18.28
CA ALA A 594 7.94 46.18 19.74
C ALA A 594 6.56 46.64 20.18
N ASP A 595 6.00 47.63 19.47
CA ASP A 595 4.64 48.13 19.72
C ASP A 595 3.59 47.05 19.42
N ALA A 596 3.75 46.31 18.32
CA ALA A 596 2.88 45.19 17.98
C ALA A 596 2.88 44.11 19.08
N LYS A 597 4.06 43.75 19.59
CA LYS A 597 4.23 42.76 20.67
C LYS A 597 3.64 43.22 22.00
N ALA A 598 3.53 44.53 22.23
CA ALA A 598 2.92 45.08 23.43
C ALA A 598 1.37 45.02 23.42
N THR A 599 0.74 44.78 22.27
CA THR A 599 -0.73 44.69 22.16
C THR A 599 -1.30 43.45 22.86
N SER A 600 -2.51 43.56 23.38
CA SER A 600 -3.25 42.44 23.99
C SER A 600 -3.53 41.31 22.98
N ASN A 601 -3.79 41.68 21.72
CA ASN A 601 -4.06 40.71 20.66
C ASN A 601 -2.83 39.85 20.34
N TYR A 602 -1.63 40.43 20.28
CA TYR A 602 -0.41 39.64 20.14
C TYR A 602 -0.21 38.68 21.31
N GLN A 603 -0.38 39.17 22.54
CA GLN A 603 -0.18 38.36 23.75
C GLN A 603 -1.17 37.20 23.85
N THR A 604 -2.39 37.38 23.35
CA THR A 604 -3.48 36.39 23.44
C THR A 604 -3.49 35.43 22.26
N TYR A 605 -3.49 35.96 21.03
CA TYR A 605 -3.74 35.19 19.80
C TYR A 605 -2.49 34.91 18.98
N GLY A 606 -1.39 35.64 19.25
CA GLY A 606 -0.14 35.52 18.52
C GLY A 606 -0.14 36.33 17.23
N VAL A 607 0.40 35.72 16.17
CA VAL A 607 0.63 36.37 14.88
C VAL A 607 -0.24 35.72 13.81
N LEU A 608 -0.73 36.53 12.88
CA LEU A 608 -1.36 36.08 11.65
C LEU A 608 -0.33 36.17 10.52
N TYR A 609 -0.19 35.08 9.78
CA TYR A 609 0.79 34.94 8.70
C TYR A 609 0.03 34.89 7.40
N ASN A 610 0.53 35.52 6.33
CA ASN A 610 0.11 35.05 5.00
C ASN A 610 0.72 33.67 4.74
N TRP A 611 0.23 32.96 3.72
CA TRP A 611 0.67 31.58 3.49
C TRP A 611 2.17 31.46 3.20
N SER A 612 2.75 32.41 2.45
CA SER A 612 4.21 32.48 2.21
C SER A 612 5.01 32.56 3.51
N ALA A 613 4.60 33.42 4.45
CA ALA A 613 5.22 33.50 5.78
C ALA A 613 5.00 32.20 6.58
N ALA A 614 3.81 31.60 6.50
CA ALA A 614 3.46 30.39 7.24
C ALA A 614 4.36 29.19 6.89
N LEU A 615 4.71 29.02 5.60
CA LEU A 615 5.55 27.91 5.12
C LEU A 615 6.95 27.88 5.72
N SER A 616 7.45 29.02 6.20
CA SER A 616 8.78 29.17 6.80
C SER A 616 8.74 29.63 8.27
N ALA A 617 7.54 29.80 8.85
CA ALA A 617 7.40 30.38 10.18
C ALA A 617 7.86 29.41 11.28
N CYS A 618 7.64 28.11 11.13
CA CYS A 618 7.97 27.13 12.16
C CYS A 618 9.49 26.98 12.37
N PRO A 619 9.95 26.80 13.63
CA PRO A 619 11.37 26.69 13.95
C PRO A 619 11.95 25.33 13.54
N PRO A 620 13.29 25.17 13.45
CA PRO A 620 13.91 23.88 13.11
C PRO A 620 13.44 22.73 14.00
N GLY A 621 13.17 21.56 13.39
CA GLY A 621 12.56 20.41 14.07
C GLY A 621 11.04 20.49 14.19
N TRP A 622 10.43 21.55 13.65
CA TRP A 622 8.99 21.76 13.58
C TRP A 622 8.61 22.29 12.20
N HIS A 623 7.42 21.95 11.73
CA HIS A 623 6.91 22.41 10.44
C HIS A 623 5.43 22.81 10.52
N LEU A 624 4.98 23.45 9.45
CA LEU A 624 3.58 23.78 9.23
C LEU A 624 2.83 22.49 8.85
N PRO A 625 1.79 22.08 9.60
CA PRO A 625 1.10 20.81 9.37
C PRO A 625 0.51 20.74 7.97
N SER A 626 0.63 19.57 7.35
CA SER A 626 -0.03 19.23 6.09
C SER A 626 -1.49 18.84 6.29
N ASP A 627 -2.26 18.76 5.20
CA ASP A 627 -3.64 18.26 5.19
C ASP A 627 -3.74 16.84 5.78
N ALA A 628 -2.77 15.98 5.47
CA ALA A 628 -2.69 14.62 6.01
C ALA A 628 -2.47 14.60 7.53
N GLU A 629 -1.71 15.54 8.06
CA GLU A 629 -1.44 15.65 9.50
C GLU A 629 -2.61 16.25 10.25
N TRP A 630 -3.31 17.23 9.66
CA TRP A 630 -4.60 17.69 10.15
C TRP A 630 -5.64 16.58 10.17
N THR A 631 -5.69 15.77 9.10
CA THR A 631 -6.60 14.61 9.00
C THR A 631 -6.30 13.59 10.10
N THR A 632 -5.01 13.30 10.34
CA THR A 632 -4.57 12.42 11.44
C THR A 632 -5.06 12.93 12.79
N LEU A 633 -4.95 14.24 13.04
CA LEU A 633 -5.45 14.88 14.25
C LEU A 633 -6.97 14.75 14.39
N THR A 634 -7.72 15.08 13.33
CA THR A 634 -9.19 15.06 13.36
C THR A 634 -9.75 13.64 13.52
N ASP A 635 -9.16 12.66 12.84
CA ASP A 635 -9.55 11.25 12.93
C ASP A 635 -9.32 10.71 14.34
N TYR A 636 -8.17 11.04 14.94
CA TYR A 636 -7.88 10.68 16.33
C TYR A 636 -8.91 11.23 17.32
N LEU A 637 -9.44 12.43 17.05
CA LEU A 637 -10.44 13.08 17.89
C LEU A 637 -11.89 12.62 17.62
N GLY A 638 -12.10 11.70 16.67
CA GLY A 638 -13.40 11.10 16.37
C GLY A 638 -14.07 11.63 15.11
N GLY A 639 -13.31 12.26 14.21
CA GLY A 639 -13.78 12.78 12.92
C GLY A 639 -14.11 14.27 12.95
N GLU A 640 -14.19 14.87 11.76
CA GLU A 640 -14.31 16.33 11.57
C GLU A 640 -15.51 16.94 12.29
N ASP A 641 -16.66 16.24 12.35
CA ASP A 641 -17.90 16.79 12.91
C ASP A 641 -17.85 17.03 14.44
N VAL A 642 -16.91 16.39 15.14
CA VAL A 642 -16.77 16.50 16.61
C VAL A 642 -15.40 17.01 17.06
N ALA A 643 -14.36 16.86 16.22
CA ALA A 643 -12.99 17.20 16.57
C ALA A 643 -12.82 18.67 16.95
N GLY A 644 -13.53 19.58 16.27
CA GLY A 644 -13.48 21.01 16.55
C GLY A 644 -13.89 21.37 17.97
N GLY A 645 -14.92 20.71 18.51
CA GLY A 645 -15.30 20.86 19.92
C GLY A 645 -14.19 20.45 20.89
N LYS A 646 -13.52 19.32 20.63
CA LYS A 646 -12.41 18.83 21.46
C LYS A 646 -11.13 19.66 21.35
N MET A 647 -10.99 20.43 20.27
CA MET A 647 -9.83 21.29 20.01
C MET A 647 -9.96 22.69 20.61
N LYS A 648 -11.17 23.27 20.60
CA LYS A 648 -11.42 24.63 21.10
C LYS A 648 -11.15 24.74 22.59
N GLU A 649 -10.66 25.90 23.01
CA GLU A 649 -10.70 26.33 24.41
C GLU A 649 -12.12 26.14 24.97
N ALA A 650 -12.22 25.55 26.16
CA ALA A 650 -13.49 25.33 26.84
C ALA A 650 -14.02 26.63 27.45
N GLY A 651 -15.35 26.76 27.49
CA GLY A 651 -16.01 27.97 28.00
C GLY A 651 -16.06 29.08 26.96
N THR A 652 -16.26 30.32 27.39
CA THR A 652 -16.48 31.48 26.50
C THR A 652 -15.59 32.66 26.87
N SER A 653 -14.37 32.38 27.37
CA SER A 653 -13.41 33.42 27.74
C SER A 653 -12.97 34.21 26.51
N HIS A 654 -12.56 33.49 25.45
CA HIS A 654 -12.23 34.10 24.16
C HIS A 654 -13.28 33.80 23.09
N TRP A 655 -13.89 32.61 23.11
CA TRP A 655 -14.95 32.27 22.18
C TRP A 655 -16.28 32.94 22.56
N VAL A 656 -16.88 33.65 21.61
CA VAL A 656 -18.23 34.20 21.75
C VAL A 656 -19.23 33.05 21.90
N SER A 657 -20.19 33.20 22.82
CA SER A 657 -21.29 32.26 23.02
C SER A 657 -21.98 31.91 21.69
N PRO A 658 -22.33 30.63 21.43
CA PRO A 658 -22.46 29.53 22.39
C PRO A 658 -21.22 28.63 22.59
N ASN A 659 -20.16 28.79 21.79
CA ASN A 659 -18.99 27.89 21.74
C ASN A 659 -19.35 26.38 21.82
N VAL A 660 -20.25 25.94 20.93
CA VAL A 660 -20.88 24.60 20.99
C VAL A 660 -19.86 23.47 21.04
N GLY A 661 -20.05 22.59 22.03
CA GLY A 661 -19.30 21.35 22.22
C GLY A 661 -17.83 21.54 22.55
N ALA A 662 -17.41 22.75 22.95
CA ALA A 662 -16.03 23.02 23.33
C ALA A 662 -15.66 22.38 24.66
N THR A 663 -14.75 21.41 24.63
CA THR A 663 -14.29 20.67 25.83
C THR A 663 -12.79 20.80 26.09
N ASN A 664 -12.01 21.19 25.08
CA ASN A 664 -10.55 21.18 25.08
C ASN A 664 -9.92 19.83 25.53
N GLU A 665 -10.62 18.70 25.36
CA GLU A 665 -10.12 17.37 25.77
C GLU A 665 -8.79 16.99 25.10
N SER A 666 -8.50 17.57 23.93
CA SER A 666 -7.25 17.34 23.20
C SER A 666 -6.04 18.10 23.79
N GLY A 667 -6.28 19.14 24.60
CA GLY A 667 -5.25 20.09 25.02
C GLY A 667 -4.78 21.04 23.91
N PHE A 668 -5.36 20.95 22.70
CA PHE A 668 -4.99 21.80 21.58
C PHE A 668 -5.27 23.28 21.88
N THR A 669 -6.29 23.61 22.68
CA THR A 669 -6.57 24.98 23.12
C THR A 669 -6.61 25.96 21.95
N ALA A 670 -7.43 25.66 20.95
CA ALA A 670 -7.67 26.55 19.83
C ALA A 670 -8.38 27.83 20.29
N LEU A 671 -7.80 28.97 19.93
CA LEU A 671 -8.35 30.30 20.19
C LEU A 671 -8.94 30.93 18.92
N PRO A 672 -10.00 31.74 19.05
CA PRO A 672 -10.66 32.39 17.92
C PRO A 672 -9.92 33.68 17.52
N GLY A 673 -8.70 33.53 17.01
CA GLY A 673 -7.83 34.66 16.65
C GLY A 673 -8.30 35.47 15.44
N GLY A 674 -9.42 35.09 14.81
CA GLY A 674 -9.92 35.71 13.59
C GLY A 674 -8.94 35.57 12.42
N GLU A 675 -9.10 36.45 11.46
CA GLU A 675 -8.24 36.51 10.28
C GLU A 675 -7.91 37.95 9.89
N ARG A 676 -6.87 38.08 9.06
CA ARG A 676 -6.71 39.23 8.17
C ARG A 676 -7.36 38.84 6.84
N TYR A 677 -8.52 39.42 6.56
CA TYR A 677 -9.23 39.26 5.31
C TYR A 677 -8.68 40.23 4.25
N ARG A 678 -8.98 39.96 2.97
CA ARG A 678 -8.55 40.82 1.86
C ARG A 678 -9.11 42.24 2.02
N SER A 679 -8.39 43.24 1.51
CA SER A 679 -8.80 44.66 1.55
C SER A 679 -8.82 45.31 2.94
N ASP A 680 -7.79 45.04 3.77
CA ASP A 680 -7.53 45.75 5.04
C ASP A 680 -8.48 45.43 6.22
N ALA A 681 -9.32 44.40 6.09
CA ALA A 681 -10.25 44.02 7.14
C ALA A 681 -9.65 42.94 8.06
N PHE A 682 -9.68 43.20 9.37
CA PHE A 682 -9.55 42.15 10.37
C PHE A 682 -10.94 41.67 10.76
N GLU A 683 -11.19 40.37 10.65
CA GLU A 683 -12.54 39.81 10.78
C GLU A 683 -12.59 38.66 11.80
N ASP A 684 -13.80 38.37 12.28
CA ASP A 684 -14.17 37.16 13.02
C ASP A 684 -13.47 36.85 14.35
N ILE A 685 -12.72 37.78 14.95
CA ILE A 685 -12.12 37.55 16.27
C ILE A 685 -13.21 37.20 17.31
N GLY A 686 -12.94 36.19 18.13
CA GLY A 686 -13.92 35.66 19.08
C GLY A 686 -14.94 34.69 18.49
N ALA A 687 -15.23 34.75 17.17
CA ALA A 687 -16.21 33.89 16.53
C ALA A 687 -15.57 32.71 15.79
N LEU A 688 -14.46 32.95 15.08
CA LEU A 688 -13.78 31.97 14.25
C LEU A 688 -12.27 31.94 14.55
N GLY A 689 -11.69 30.75 14.39
CA GLY A 689 -10.24 30.56 14.40
C GLY A 689 -9.81 29.90 13.09
N TYR A 690 -8.70 30.37 12.54
CA TYR A 690 -8.16 29.93 11.26
C TYR A 690 -6.69 29.52 11.41
N TRP A 691 -6.31 28.38 10.83
CA TRP A 691 -4.95 27.85 10.85
C TRP A 691 -4.50 27.37 9.49
N TRP A 692 -3.30 27.75 9.07
CA TRP A 692 -2.75 27.30 7.80
C TRP A 692 -2.42 25.80 7.76
N SER A 693 -2.54 25.23 6.57
CA SER A 693 -1.93 23.97 6.14
C SER A 693 -0.74 24.26 5.22
N SER A 694 0.26 23.37 5.19
CA SER A 694 1.33 23.40 4.18
C SER A 694 0.87 22.82 2.84
N SER A 695 -0.30 22.20 2.77
CA SER A 695 -0.87 21.63 1.55
C SER A 695 -1.60 22.68 0.69
N GLU A 696 -1.56 22.48 -0.62
CA GLU A 696 -2.37 23.21 -1.59
C GLU A 696 -3.61 22.40 -1.95
N PHE A 697 -4.75 23.06 -2.11
CA PHE A 697 -6.01 22.40 -2.53
C PHE A 697 -6.14 22.37 -4.06
N LEU A 698 -5.78 23.48 -4.72
CA LEU A 698 -5.69 23.67 -6.18
C LEU A 698 -4.56 24.67 -6.44
N ALA A 699 -4.01 24.69 -7.66
CA ALA A 699 -2.91 25.60 -8.02
C ALA A 699 -3.20 27.06 -7.60
N GLY A 700 -2.43 27.55 -6.62
CA GLY A 700 -2.53 28.92 -6.07
C GLY A 700 -3.42 29.11 -4.84
N ASN A 701 -4.14 28.09 -4.36
CA ASN A 701 -4.97 28.17 -3.16
C ASN A 701 -4.40 27.31 -2.02
N ALA A 702 -4.04 27.96 -0.94
CA ALA A 702 -3.54 27.35 0.28
C ALA A 702 -4.69 26.79 1.13
N ASP A 703 -4.55 25.53 1.56
CA ASP A 703 -5.51 24.89 2.45
C ASP A 703 -5.39 25.46 3.88
N TYR A 704 -6.52 25.54 4.59
CA TYR A 704 -6.58 25.97 5.98
C TYR A 704 -7.66 25.22 6.76
N ARG A 705 -7.50 25.19 8.08
CA ARG A 705 -8.50 24.70 9.01
C ARG A 705 -9.22 25.85 9.68
N ARG A 706 -10.54 25.74 9.77
CA ARG A 706 -11.40 26.71 10.46
C ARG A 706 -12.26 26.04 11.50
N LEU A 707 -12.31 26.65 12.68
CA LEU A 707 -13.22 26.30 13.76
C LEU A 707 -14.22 27.44 14.01
N ASN A 708 -15.45 27.09 14.36
CA ASN A 708 -16.55 28.04 14.56
C ASN A 708 -17.14 27.90 15.98
N ASN A 709 -17.58 29.00 16.57
CA ASN A 709 -18.26 29.00 17.87
C ASN A 709 -19.65 28.32 17.86
N SER A 710 -20.33 28.27 16.71
CA SER A 710 -21.70 27.75 16.58
C SER A 710 -21.81 26.23 16.46
N ASN A 711 -20.71 25.51 16.25
CA ASN A 711 -20.70 24.05 16.13
C ASN A 711 -19.37 23.44 16.58
N SER A 712 -19.27 22.11 16.49
CA SER A 712 -18.08 21.34 16.90
C SER A 712 -17.27 20.81 15.71
N LYS A 713 -17.55 21.31 14.50
CA LYS A 713 -16.95 20.82 13.26
C LYS A 713 -15.60 21.49 12.97
N VAL A 714 -14.69 20.73 12.39
CA VAL A 714 -13.49 21.25 11.71
C VAL A 714 -13.82 21.42 10.23
N TYR A 715 -13.64 22.62 9.70
CA TYR A 715 -13.78 22.89 8.28
C TYR A 715 -12.41 22.90 7.62
N SER A 716 -12.30 22.26 6.47
CA SER A 716 -11.20 22.40 5.52
C SER A 716 -11.69 23.24 4.33
N ASN A 717 -10.90 24.21 3.91
CA ASN A 717 -11.19 25.07 2.76
C ASN A 717 -9.89 25.72 2.27
N ALA A 718 -9.94 26.43 1.14
CA ALA A 718 -8.74 27.01 0.55
C ALA A 718 -8.90 28.49 0.20
N THR A 719 -7.81 29.26 0.30
CA THR A 719 -7.80 30.69 -0.07
C THR A 719 -6.40 31.17 -0.50
N ILE A 720 -6.34 32.40 -0.99
CA ILE A 720 -5.12 33.16 -1.28
C ILE A 720 -5.23 34.55 -0.64
N GLY A 721 -4.13 35.10 -0.14
CA GLY A 721 -4.05 36.51 0.32
C GLY A 721 -4.63 36.83 1.71
N ASN A 722 -5.17 35.84 2.43
CA ASN A 722 -5.59 36.00 3.82
C ASN A 722 -4.40 35.88 4.78
N GLY A 723 -4.59 36.30 6.03
CA GLY A 723 -3.65 36.06 7.13
C GLY A 723 -4.29 35.19 8.22
N PHE A 724 -3.73 34.01 8.47
CA PHE A 724 -4.21 33.05 9.46
C PHE A 724 -3.13 32.69 10.49
N SER A 725 -3.56 32.09 11.61
CA SER A 725 -2.64 31.62 12.64
C SER A 725 -1.81 30.43 12.13
N VAL A 726 -0.64 30.25 12.72
CA VAL A 726 0.20 29.06 12.51
C VAL A 726 0.24 28.24 13.79
N ARG A 727 0.16 26.91 13.63
CA ARG A 727 0.40 25.99 14.74
C ARG A 727 1.32 24.88 14.28
N CYS A 728 2.50 24.83 14.86
CA CYS A 728 3.53 23.91 14.40
C CYS A 728 3.34 22.52 14.99
N ILE A 729 3.71 21.53 14.19
CA ILE A 729 3.84 20.11 14.54
C ILE A 729 5.33 19.73 14.46
N ARG A 730 5.78 18.79 15.30
CA ARG A 730 7.18 18.35 15.33
C ARG A 730 7.45 17.31 14.24
N ASP A 731 8.64 17.39 13.64
CA ASP A 731 9.13 16.48 12.59
C ASP A 731 9.23 15.00 13.03
#